data_AF-A0A924ZTY2-F1
#
_entry.id   AF-A0A924ZTY2-F1
#
_cell.length_a   1.000
_cell.length_b   1.000
_cell.length_c   1.000
_cell.angle_alpha   90.00
_cell.angle_beta   90.00
_cell.angle_gamma   90.00
#
_symmetry.space_group_name_H-M   'P 1'
#
loop_
_entity.id
_entity.type
_entity.pdbx_description
1 polymer ?
#
loop_
_entity_poly.entity_id
_entity_poly.type
_entity_poly.pdbx_seq_one_letter_code
_entity_poly.pdbx_strand_id
1 'polypeptide(L)'
;MYLNCHSFHSLRYGTIPLNELVEQAVLYDVKAMALTDINTVTGIYDFIKACATVNIKPLVGIDFRCDGKQLYIGLAKNRKGIAEMNCLLTKHNLDNTLLPKLAPSFEHVIVIYPFENVPDELKENEFIGVGPTQINQLYNYVWKRRIAKMVVLQSVTYRTKKEFNLHKILRAIDLNIIGSKLNATDYCKVSEVMVPVDSLIEKYFQYPAIIQNTQAIIEACNFEYDFNTPKNKKHYTTNKQDDIALLTQLAYEGMIRRYGSNNLKAKARVEKELKVINDLEFSGYFLITWDIVQYSINKGFLHIGRGSGANSIIAYCLDITNICPLELDLYFERFLNVNRKSPPDFDIDWSWRERDTILTYIFNKYGKDHVAFCGTNVEFKYRSIFREVGKVFGLPKEELDELAKNPMHKHHKNAVVKMVQEYGIMLEKYPNQRSMHSCGIIISEEPITNFTALEMPPKGFPIVQFDMHVAEDIGFDKFDILSQRGIGHIDDTVKLIKENQGIDVDIRDTSLSKNEKVCNTLLSEGKTIGCFYIESPAMRGLLRRLKCDNYKVLVAASSIIRPGVAQSGMMKEYIFRHNYPDKFEYFHDVFKEQLGETYGIMVYQEDVIKIALHYGGLAAADGDILRRAMSGKGRSKEALQKVKDDFFASCKKQGHPEQLSQEIYRQIESFAGYSFCKAHSASYAVESYQSLYLKTYYPIEFMTAVINNFGGFYRTEVYIHEAKMSGANIHNPCVNLSENQTNVQGKNIYLGFQHLKSLNSNISELIVNERKTNGNYQSLEDFINRIPIGVETLQILIFIGAFRFTGKRKNELLIIARLILINFKPEDRNLLLLREPVKEYQLPVLERSPFEDAFDEIELLDFPVSVTAFNLLQTSFRGDVMARDLTKHHKKIVKMLAYLISRKHVPTKRGDMYFGTWIDADGDFFDTAHFADCLLSYPFKGGGCYLLLGQVEVDYHFPTVTISKMAKMPFIPDPRYAATDEKRFHTQQQIKEDISMTQRAPYPQEHEINLPRQKMIQNT
;
A
#
# COMPACT_ATOMS: atom_id res chain seq x y z
N MET A 1 -10.00 -30.75 -28.22
CA MET A 1 -8.84 -30.24 -28.97
C MET A 1 -9.10 -28.78 -29.29
N TYR A 2 -8.49 -27.88 -28.53
CA TYR A 2 -8.61 -26.43 -28.69
C TYR A 2 -7.21 -25.82 -28.65
N LEU A 3 -6.79 -25.13 -29.70
CA LEU A 3 -5.46 -24.52 -29.81
C LEU A 3 -5.45 -23.01 -29.53
N ASN A 4 -6.62 -22.40 -29.33
CA ASN A 4 -6.73 -20.99 -29.01
C ASN A 4 -7.86 -20.73 -27.98
N CYS A 5 -7.51 -20.49 -26.73
CA CYS A 5 -8.47 -20.11 -25.69
C CYS A 5 -7.97 -18.92 -24.89
N HIS A 6 -8.87 -17.97 -24.68
CA HIS A 6 -8.61 -16.74 -23.94
C HIS A 6 -9.38 -16.78 -22.62
N SER A 7 -8.65 -16.57 -21.53
CA SER A 7 -9.24 -16.31 -20.22
C SER A 7 -9.43 -14.80 -20.03
N PHE A 8 -10.04 -14.41 -18.92
CA PHE A 8 -10.08 -13.02 -18.47
C PHE A 8 -8.69 -12.37 -18.25
N HIS A 9 -7.59 -13.13 -18.28
CA HIS A 9 -6.22 -12.59 -18.23
C HIS A 9 -5.79 -12.01 -19.58
N SER A 10 -6.51 -12.29 -20.67
CA SER A 10 -6.54 -11.41 -21.84
C SER A 10 -7.24 -10.11 -21.46
N LEU A 11 -6.50 -9.21 -20.79
CA LEU A 11 -7.04 -8.03 -20.11
C LEU A 11 -7.94 -7.20 -21.03
N ARG A 12 -9.13 -6.87 -20.54
CA ARG A 12 -10.17 -6.13 -21.29
C ARG A 12 -10.53 -6.75 -22.65
N TYR A 13 -10.35 -8.06 -22.79
CA TYR A 13 -10.74 -8.83 -23.97
C TYR A 13 -11.47 -10.11 -23.56
N GLY A 14 -10.79 -11.07 -22.92
CA GLY A 14 -11.42 -12.32 -22.50
C GLY A 14 -12.40 -12.11 -21.34
N THR A 15 -13.43 -12.95 -21.27
CA THR A 15 -14.48 -12.86 -20.23
C THR A 15 -14.63 -14.12 -19.40
N ILE A 16 -13.79 -15.13 -19.62
CA ILE A 16 -13.94 -16.43 -18.96
C ILE A 16 -12.92 -16.54 -17.83
N PRO A 17 -13.35 -16.68 -16.56
CA PRO A 17 -12.45 -17.06 -15.47
C PRO A 17 -11.80 -18.43 -15.74
N LEU A 18 -10.54 -18.61 -15.32
CA LEU A 18 -9.76 -19.82 -15.62
C LEU A 18 -10.46 -21.13 -15.20
N ASN A 19 -10.98 -21.20 -13.97
CA ASN A 19 -11.69 -22.39 -13.48
C ASN A 19 -12.91 -22.70 -14.34
N GLU A 20 -13.66 -21.67 -14.71
CA GLU A 20 -14.87 -21.79 -15.52
C GLU A 20 -14.58 -22.19 -16.97
N LEU A 21 -13.40 -21.82 -17.50
CA LEU A 21 -12.91 -22.27 -18.80
C LEU A 21 -12.61 -23.78 -18.78
N VAL A 22 -11.98 -24.27 -17.69
CA VAL A 22 -11.66 -25.70 -17.50
C VAL A 22 -12.94 -26.53 -17.26
N GLU A 23 -13.89 -26.03 -16.47
CA GLU A 23 -15.19 -26.67 -16.26
C GLU A 23 -15.96 -26.84 -17.58
N GLN A 24 -15.93 -25.82 -18.45
CA GLN A 24 -16.55 -25.90 -19.77
C GLN A 24 -15.86 -26.94 -20.67
N ALA A 25 -14.54 -27.06 -20.56
CA ALA A 25 -13.77 -28.08 -21.29
C ALA A 25 -14.17 -29.50 -20.86
N VAL A 26 -14.41 -29.73 -19.56
CA VAL A 26 -14.93 -31.01 -19.04
C VAL A 26 -16.34 -31.29 -19.57
N LEU A 27 -17.23 -30.29 -19.57
CA LEU A 27 -18.60 -30.43 -20.08
C LEU A 27 -18.65 -30.92 -21.54
N TYR A 28 -17.69 -30.51 -22.37
CA TYR A 28 -17.62 -30.82 -23.79
C TYR A 28 -16.62 -31.91 -24.16
N ASP A 29 -16.22 -32.72 -23.17
CA ASP A 29 -15.29 -33.85 -23.30
C ASP A 29 -13.94 -33.49 -23.97
N VAL A 30 -13.44 -32.29 -23.69
CA VAL A 30 -12.15 -31.82 -24.19
C VAL A 30 -11.01 -32.53 -23.48
N LYS A 31 -10.19 -33.27 -24.23
CA LYS A 31 -9.00 -33.96 -23.69
C LYS A 31 -7.72 -33.12 -23.66
N ALA A 32 -7.64 -32.09 -24.51
CA ALA A 32 -6.49 -31.19 -24.60
C ALA A 32 -6.92 -29.79 -25.04
N MET A 33 -6.35 -28.76 -24.40
CA MET A 33 -6.68 -27.35 -24.62
C MET A 33 -5.47 -26.45 -24.38
N ALA A 34 -5.32 -25.42 -25.22
CA ALA A 34 -4.30 -24.40 -25.08
C ALA A 34 -4.84 -23.16 -24.39
N LEU A 35 -4.10 -22.63 -23.42
CA LEU A 35 -4.26 -21.26 -22.95
C LEU A 35 -3.31 -20.37 -23.73
N THR A 36 -3.88 -19.44 -24.49
CA THR A 36 -3.18 -18.53 -25.40
C THR A 36 -3.72 -17.12 -25.16
N ASP A 37 -3.55 -16.63 -23.93
CA ASP A 37 -3.96 -15.28 -23.61
C ASP A 37 -3.19 -14.23 -24.44
N ILE A 38 -3.87 -13.12 -24.73
CA ILE A 38 -3.36 -12.11 -25.67
C ILE A 38 -2.16 -11.40 -25.06
N ASN A 39 -0.99 -11.52 -25.70
CA ASN A 39 0.26 -10.89 -25.28
C ASN A 39 0.60 -11.09 -23.79
N THR A 40 0.29 -12.27 -23.24
CA THR A 40 0.54 -12.57 -21.82
C THR A 40 0.58 -14.06 -21.51
N VAL A 41 1.30 -14.41 -20.46
CA VAL A 41 1.31 -15.75 -19.85
C VAL A 41 0.87 -15.73 -18.38
N THR A 42 0.20 -14.68 -17.91
CA THR A 42 -0.19 -14.51 -16.50
C THR A 42 -0.90 -15.75 -15.91
N GLY A 43 -1.83 -16.36 -16.64
CA GLY A 43 -2.69 -17.43 -16.13
C GLY A 43 -2.17 -18.86 -16.28
N ILE A 44 -0.97 -19.07 -16.86
CA ILE A 44 -0.56 -20.40 -17.34
C ILE A 44 -0.36 -21.41 -16.20
N TYR A 45 0.13 -20.96 -15.05
CA TYR A 45 0.46 -21.85 -13.93
C TYR A 45 -0.80 -22.36 -13.23
N ASP A 46 -1.76 -21.47 -12.99
CA ASP A 46 -3.06 -21.82 -12.44
C ASP A 46 -3.85 -22.70 -13.41
N PHE A 47 -3.75 -22.42 -14.72
CA PHE A 47 -4.32 -23.24 -15.76
C PHE A 47 -3.78 -24.68 -15.75
N ILE A 48 -2.47 -24.86 -15.68
CA ILE A 48 -1.84 -26.20 -15.62
C ILE A 48 -2.34 -26.95 -14.38
N LYS A 49 -2.36 -26.30 -13.21
CA LYS A 49 -2.88 -26.89 -11.97
C LYS A 49 -4.34 -27.30 -12.12
N ALA A 50 -5.19 -26.42 -12.67
CA ALA A 50 -6.60 -26.70 -12.88
C ALA A 50 -6.85 -27.82 -13.89
N CYS A 51 -6.10 -27.89 -14.98
CA CYS A 51 -6.20 -28.99 -15.95
C CYS A 51 -5.77 -30.34 -15.37
N ALA A 52 -4.73 -30.35 -14.52
CA ALA A 52 -4.22 -31.57 -13.90
C ALA A 52 -5.26 -32.23 -12.97
N THR A 53 -6.11 -31.46 -12.28
CA THR A 53 -7.14 -32.01 -11.38
C THR A 53 -8.29 -32.71 -12.13
N VAL A 54 -8.49 -32.39 -13.41
CA VAL A 54 -9.55 -32.94 -14.26
C VAL A 54 -9.04 -33.79 -15.43
N ASN A 55 -7.74 -34.12 -15.44
CA ASN A 55 -7.08 -34.94 -16.46
C ASN A 55 -7.24 -34.42 -17.90
N ILE A 56 -7.14 -33.09 -18.08
CA ILE A 56 -7.05 -32.44 -19.38
C ILE A 56 -5.58 -32.12 -19.65
N LYS A 57 -5.06 -32.42 -20.84
CA LYS A 57 -3.69 -32.03 -21.22
C LYS A 57 -3.62 -30.51 -21.45
N PRO A 58 -2.88 -29.74 -20.63
CA PRO A 58 -2.71 -28.31 -20.87
C PRO A 58 -1.66 -28.07 -21.96
N LEU A 59 -1.95 -27.15 -22.87
CA LEU A 59 -0.97 -26.57 -23.79
C LEU A 59 -0.77 -25.11 -23.41
N VAL A 60 0.47 -24.63 -23.47
CA VAL A 60 0.80 -23.26 -23.06
C VAL A 60 1.28 -22.48 -24.27
N GLY A 61 0.72 -21.29 -24.45
CA GLY A 61 1.08 -20.42 -25.57
C GLY A 61 0.73 -18.96 -25.34
N ILE A 62 0.94 -18.17 -26.38
CA ILE A 62 0.61 -16.75 -26.43
C ILE A 62 -0.07 -16.45 -27.76
N ASP A 63 -1.16 -15.69 -27.72
CA ASP A 63 -1.74 -15.10 -28.91
C ASP A 63 -1.12 -13.71 -29.13
N PHE A 64 -0.20 -13.60 -30.10
CA PHE A 64 0.51 -12.36 -30.37
C PHE A 64 -0.37 -11.43 -31.21
N ARG A 65 -0.68 -10.26 -30.65
CA ARG A 65 -1.51 -9.24 -31.29
C ARG A 65 -0.85 -7.87 -31.29
N CYS A 66 -1.10 -7.10 -32.35
CA CYS A 66 -0.73 -5.68 -32.42
C CYS A 66 -1.97 -4.88 -32.85
N ASP A 67 -2.29 -3.80 -32.13
CA ASP A 67 -3.47 -2.96 -32.38
C ASP A 67 -4.78 -3.76 -32.49
N GLY A 68 -4.95 -4.77 -31.64
CA GLY A 68 -6.12 -5.65 -31.63
C GLY A 68 -6.15 -6.70 -32.76
N LYS A 69 -5.23 -6.65 -33.72
CA LYS A 69 -5.13 -7.63 -34.81
C LYS A 69 -4.26 -8.81 -34.41
N GLN A 70 -4.78 -10.01 -34.64
CA GLN A 70 -4.03 -11.26 -34.45
C GLN A 70 -2.95 -11.41 -35.51
N LEU A 71 -1.69 -11.57 -35.07
CA LEU A 71 -0.55 -11.77 -35.94
C LEU A 71 -0.29 -13.27 -36.12
N TYR A 72 -0.10 -13.99 -35.01
CA TYR A 72 0.11 -15.43 -34.93
C TYR A 72 -0.05 -15.92 -33.50
N ILE A 73 -0.31 -17.22 -33.34
CA ILE A 73 -0.35 -17.91 -32.06
C ILE A 73 0.94 -18.73 -31.93
N GLY A 74 1.64 -18.60 -30.81
CA GLY A 74 2.77 -19.46 -30.47
C GLY A 74 2.39 -20.48 -29.42
N LEU A 75 2.68 -21.76 -29.65
CA LEU A 75 2.50 -22.86 -28.68
C LEU A 75 3.86 -23.43 -28.32
N ALA A 76 4.15 -23.53 -27.02
CA ALA A 76 5.43 -24.03 -26.54
C ALA A 76 5.50 -25.55 -26.68
N LYS A 77 6.58 -26.06 -27.29
CA LYS A 77 6.88 -27.50 -27.30
C LYS A 77 7.34 -27.98 -25.92
N ASN A 78 8.03 -27.10 -25.19
CA ASN A 78 8.64 -27.36 -23.89
C ASN A 78 8.93 -26.04 -23.15
N ARG A 79 9.61 -26.09 -22.00
CA ARG A 79 9.98 -24.89 -21.21
C ARG A 79 10.81 -23.86 -21.99
N LYS A 80 11.72 -24.29 -22.87
CA LYS A 80 12.51 -23.37 -23.70
C LYS A 80 11.65 -22.62 -24.72
N GLY A 81 10.58 -23.25 -25.23
CA GLY A 81 9.62 -22.60 -26.11
C GLY A 81 8.89 -21.43 -25.44
N ILE A 82 8.53 -21.57 -24.15
CA ILE A 82 7.99 -20.45 -23.37
C ILE A 82 9.04 -19.34 -23.20
N ALA A 83 10.30 -19.70 -22.92
CA ALA A 83 11.38 -18.73 -22.79
C ALA A 83 11.59 -17.91 -24.07
N GLU A 84 11.61 -18.56 -25.24
CA GLU A 84 11.73 -17.89 -26.54
C GLU A 84 10.60 -16.87 -26.78
N MET A 85 9.35 -17.27 -26.51
CA MET A 85 8.19 -16.38 -26.65
C MET A 85 8.22 -15.21 -25.66
N ASN A 86 8.59 -15.49 -24.40
CA ASN A 86 8.70 -14.47 -23.37
C ASN A 86 9.82 -13.48 -23.66
N CYS A 87 10.96 -13.91 -24.22
CA CYS A 87 12.04 -13.02 -24.66
C CYS A 87 11.55 -12.05 -25.76
N LEU A 88 10.81 -12.55 -26.76
CA LEU A 88 10.23 -11.70 -27.80
C LEU A 88 9.26 -10.66 -27.19
N LEU A 89 8.35 -11.11 -26.34
CA LEU A 89 7.35 -10.25 -25.72
C LEU A 89 7.98 -9.24 -24.75
N THR A 90 8.99 -9.66 -23.99
CA THR A 90 9.76 -8.78 -23.11
C THR A 90 10.43 -7.67 -23.89
N LYS A 91 11.07 -7.99 -25.02
CA LYS A 91 11.67 -6.97 -25.89
C LYS A 91 10.63 -5.95 -26.38
N HIS A 92 9.47 -6.43 -26.83
CA HIS A 92 8.34 -5.56 -27.20
C HIS A 92 7.92 -4.64 -26.06
N ASN A 93 7.73 -5.18 -24.86
CA ASN A 93 7.22 -4.46 -23.70
C ASN A 93 8.22 -3.48 -23.06
N LEU A 94 9.52 -3.79 -23.10
CA LEU A 94 10.56 -2.93 -22.50
C LEU A 94 11.04 -1.85 -23.47
N ASP A 95 11.24 -2.20 -24.74
CA ASP A 95 11.85 -1.32 -25.74
C ASP A 95 10.79 -0.58 -26.59
N ASN A 96 9.50 -0.88 -26.41
CA ASN A 96 8.40 -0.43 -27.27
C ASN A 96 8.60 -0.78 -28.77
N THR A 97 9.35 -1.85 -29.07
CA THR A 97 9.55 -2.31 -30.45
C THR A 97 8.31 -3.01 -30.95
N LEU A 98 7.81 -2.71 -32.16
CA LEU A 98 6.63 -3.40 -32.70
C LEU A 98 6.82 -4.92 -32.81
N LEU A 99 5.77 -5.68 -32.47
CA LEU A 99 5.76 -7.12 -32.73
C LEU A 99 5.83 -7.38 -34.24
N PRO A 100 6.69 -8.29 -34.70
CA PRO A 100 6.84 -8.55 -36.12
C PRO A 100 5.56 -9.19 -36.67
N LYS A 101 5.15 -8.82 -37.90
CA LYS A 101 3.95 -9.40 -38.53
C LYS A 101 4.06 -10.90 -38.75
N LEU A 102 5.27 -11.38 -39.03
CA LEU A 102 5.60 -12.80 -39.15
C LEU A 102 6.39 -13.22 -37.92
N ALA A 103 6.21 -14.45 -37.47
CA ALA A 103 6.92 -14.97 -36.32
C ALA A 103 8.43 -15.03 -36.61
N PRO A 104 9.29 -14.68 -35.63
CA PRO A 104 10.72 -14.88 -35.76
C PRO A 104 11.05 -16.39 -35.82
N SER A 105 12.32 -16.71 -36.08
CA SER A 105 12.75 -18.11 -36.09
C SER A 105 12.77 -18.67 -34.66
N PHE A 106 11.72 -19.41 -34.31
CA PHE A 106 11.64 -20.18 -33.07
C PHE A 106 12.07 -21.63 -33.31
N GLU A 107 12.83 -22.20 -32.37
CA GLU A 107 13.26 -23.61 -32.43
C GLU A 107 12.27 -24.50 -31.65
N HIS A 108 11.78 -24.00 -30.52
CA HIS A 108 10.97 -24.76 -29.56
C HIS A 108 9.50 -24.32 -29.52
N VAL A 109 9.03 -23.55 -30.50
CA VAL A 109 7.66 -23.06 -30.60
C VAL A 109 7.00 -23.56 -31.89
N ILE A 110 5.73 -23.93 -31.81
CA ILE A 110 4.86 -24.15 -32.97
C ILE A 110 4.08 -22.86 -33.21
N VAL A 111 4.11 -22.36 -34.44
CA VAL A 111 3.46 -21.10 -34.81
C VAL A 111 2.24 -21.39 -35.67
N ILE A 112 1.11 -20.76 -35.33
CA ILE A 112 -0.14 -20.87 -36.08
C ILE A 112 -0.55 -19.48 -36.54
N TYR A 113 -0.53 -19.25 -37.85
CA TYR A 113 -0.97 -18.00 -38.45
C TYR A 113 -2.49 -18.01 -38.65
N PRO A 114 -3.19 -16.88 -38.42
CA PRO A 114 -4.59 -16.75 -38.80
C PRO A 114 -4.69 -16.71 -40.34
N PHE A 115 -5.85 -17.09 -40.87
CA PHE A 115 -6.10 -17.17 -42.30
C PHE A 115 -5.85 -15.84 -43.05
N GLU A 116 -5.98 -14.72 -42.33
CA GLU A 116 -5.80 -13.36 -42.82
C GLU A 116 -4.32 -12.88 -42.88
N ASN A 117 -3.38 -13.59 -42.22
CA ASN A 117 -1.97 -13.19 -42.11
C ASN A 117 -1.01 -14.37 -42.36
N VAL A 118 -1.14 -15.02 -43.52
CA VAL A 118 -0.37 -16.20 -43.89
C VAL A 118 0.91 -15.82 -44.66
N PRO A 119 2.11 -16.31 -44.30
CA PRO A 119 3.33 -16.08 -45.07
C PRO A 119 3.35 -16.86 -46.39
N ASP A 120 4.18 -16.40 -47.33
CA ASP A 120 4.35 -17.06 -48.63
C ASP A 120 4.96 -18.46 -48.49
N GLU A 121 5.97 -18.61 -47.64
CA GLU A 121 6.62 -19.88 -47.33
C GLU A 121 6.49 -20.17 -45.83
N LEU A 122 6.08 -21.39 -45.48
CA LEU A 122 5.93 -21.85 -44.11
C LEU A 122 7.10 -22.76 -43.74
N LYS A 123 7.73 -22.49 -42.60
CA LYS A 123 8.76 -23.34 -42.01
C LYS A 123 8.16 -24.66 -41.47
N GLU A 124 9.02 -25.55 -41.02
CA GLU A 124 8.61 -26.86 -40.50
C GLU A 124 7.63 -26.75 -39.32
N ASN A 125 7.88 -25.81 -38.40
CA ASN A 125 7.09 -25.54 -37.21
C ASN A 125 5.96 -24.52 -37.38
N GLU A 126 5.67 -24.09 -38.62
CA GLU A 126 4.64 -23.09 -38.92
C GLU A 126 3.43 -23.73 -39.61
N PHE A 127 2.23 -23.34 -39.18
CA PHE A 127 0.95 -23.86 -39.64
C PHE A 127 -0.06 -22.73 -39.88
N ILE A 128 -1.12 -23.02 -40.63
CA ILE A 128 -2.25 -22.12 -40.89
C ILE A 128 -3.45 -22.59 -40.08
N GLY A 129 -3.98 -21.73 -39.22
CA GLY A 129 -5.21 -21.99 -38.48
C GLY A 129 -6.44 -21.77 -39.37
N VAL A 130 -7.31 -22.78 -39.45
CA VAL A 130 -8.54 -22.72 -40.23
C VAL A 130 -9.74 -22.86 -39.30
N GLY A 131 -10.55 -21.81 -39.22
CA GLY A 131 -11.80 -21.82 -38.45
C GLY A 131 -12.96 -22.50 -39.20
N PRO A 132 -14.03 -22.93 -38.50
CA PRO A 132 -15.11 -23.69 -39.13
C PRO A 132 -15.83 -22.94 -40.26
N THR A 133 -15.92 -21.62 -40.19
CA THR A 133 -16.54 -20.77 -41.22
C THR A 133 -15.64 -20.58 -42.46
N GLN A 134 -14.34 -20.87 -42.34
CA GLN A 134 -13.36 -20.72 -43.42
C GLN A 134 -13.15 -22.02 -44.22
N ILE A 135 -13.69 -23.16 -43.76
CA ILE A 135 -13.59 -24.46 -44.45
C ILE A 135 -14.10 -24.37 -45.89
N ASN A 136 -15.17 -23.60 -46.11
CA ASN A 136 -15.72 -23.38 -47.43
C ASN A 136 -14.74 -22.69 -48.39
N GLN A 137 -13.66 -22.06 -47.93
CA GLN A 137 -12.68 -21.40 -48.81
C GLN A 137 -11.58 -22.34 -49.30
N LEU A 138 -11.50 -23.57 -48.77
CA LEU A 138 -10.44 -24.54 -49.05
C LEU A 138 -10.54 -25.20 -50.42
N TYR A 139 -11.66 -25.05 -51.16
CA TYR A 139 -11.76 -25.54 -52.54
C TYR A 139 -10.83 -24.81 -53.50
N ASN A 140 -10.40 -23.59 -53.14
CA ASN A 140 -9.50 -22.79 -53.96
C ASN A 140 -8.13 -23.47 -54.13
N TYR A 141 -7.61 -23.47 -55.35
CA TYR A 141 -6.36 -24.17 -55.71
C TYR A 141 -5.16 -23.77 -54.82
N VAL A 142 -5.06 -22.49 -54.46
CA VAL A 142 -4.00 -21.95 -53.60
C VAL A 142 -4.01 -22.60 -52.22
N TRP A 143 -5.19 -22.73 -51.61
CA TRP A 143 -5.35 -23.30 -50.28
C TRP A 143 -5.26 -24.83 -50.29
N LYS A 144 -5.74 -25.48 -51.36
CA LYS A 144 -5.68 -26.93 -51.51
C LYS A 144 -4.26 -27.50 -51.43
N ARG A 145 -3.25 -26.78 -51.97
CA ARG A 145 -1.84 -27.19 -51.90
C ARG A 145 -1.23 -27.07 -50.50
N ARG A 146 -1.86 -26.29 -49.61
CA ARG A 146 -1.36 -26.00 -48.26
C ARG A 146 -2.08 -26.78 -47.16
N ILE A 147 -3.01 -27.68 -47.50
CA ILE A 147 -3.79 -28.49 -46.53
C ILE A 147 -2.88 -29.26 -45.57
N ALA A 148 -1.72 -29.76 -46.04
CA ALA A 148 -0.75 -30.46 -45.21
C ALA A 148 -0.15 -29.60 -44.07
N LYS A 149 -0.30 -28.27 -44.12
CA LYS A 149 0.15 -27.32 -43.10
C LYS A 149 -1.02 -26.61 -42.40
N MET A 150 -2.25 -27.11 -42.53
CA MET A 150 -3.43 -26.54 -41.88
C MET A 150 -3.81 -27.28 -40.61
N VAL A 151 -4.35 -26.54 -39.65
CA VAL A 151 -4.80 -27.04 -38.33
C VAL A 151 -6.17 -26.46 -37.98
N VAL A 152 -6.90 -27.15 -37.10
CA VAL A 152 -8.20 -26.67 -36.60
C VAL A 152 -7.97 -25.47 -35.69
N LEU A 153 -8.60 -24.33 -36.02
CA LEU A 153 -8.54 -23.12 -35.20
C LEU A 153 -9.95 -22.66 -34.80
N GLN A 154 -10.42 -23.17 -33.66
CA GLN A 154 -11.64 -22.70 -33.00
C GLN A 154 -11.23 -21.89 -31.76
N SER A 155 -11.34 -20.56 -31.85
CA SER A 155 -11.06 -19.66 -30.72
C SER A 155 -12.18 -19.70 -29.68
N VAL A 156 -11.84 -19.51 -28.41
CA VAL A 156 -12.79 -19.43 -27.29
C VAL A 156 -12.51 -18.16 -26.48
N THR A 157 -13.48 -17.23 -26.45
CA THR A 157 -13.35 -15.92 -25.79
C THR A 157 -14.43 -15.65 -24.75
N TYR A 158 -15.63 -16.20 -24.95
CA TYR A 158 -16.78 -16.06 -24.06
C TYR A 158 -17.67 -17.32 -24.10
N ARG A 159 -18.66 -17.43 -23.21
CA ARG A 159 -19.57 -18.59 -23.10
C ARG A 159 -21.02 -18.24 -23.35
N THR A 160 -21.46 -17.09 -22.83
CA THR A 160 -22.87 -16.67 -22.92
C THR A 160 -23.05 -15.37 -23.72
N LYS A 161 -24.27 -15.13 -24.21
CA LYS A 161 -24.62 -13.87 -24.88
C LYS A 161 -24.40 -12.64 -23.96
N LYS A 162 -24.58 -12.80 -22.65
CA LYS A 162 -24.30 -11.73 -21.68
C LYS A 162 -22.81 -11.40 -21.62
N GLU A 163 -21.96 -12.42 -21.59
CA GLU A 163 -20.51 -12.24 -21.63
C GLU A 163 -20.02 -11.66 -22.96
N PHE A 164 -20.66 -11.98 -24.09
CA PHE A 164 -20.35 -11.32 -25.36
C PHE A 164 -20.61 -9.80 -25.31
N ASN A 165 -21.71 -9.38 -24.68
CA ASN A 165 -21.97 -7.95 -24.48
C ASN A 165 -20.98 -7.34 -23.50
N LEU A 166 -20.61 -8.06 -22.43
CA LEU A 166 -19.56 -7.64 -21.50
C LEU A 166 -18.22 -7.46 -22.21
N HIS A 167 -17.85 -8.39 -23.10
CA HIS A 167 -16.66 -8.28 -23.94
C HIS A 167 -16.68 -6.97 -24.74
N LYS A 168 -17.80 -6.63 -25.40
CA LYS A 168 -17.93 -5.34 -26.11
C LYS A 168 -17.72 -4.15 -25.17
N ILE A 169 -18.28 -4.18 -23.96
CA ILE A 169 -18.06 -3.12 -22.96
C ILE A 169 -16.58 -3.01 -22.60
N LEU A 170 -15.91 -4.14 -22.36
CA LEU A 170 -14.47 -4.18 -22.08
C LEU A 170 -13.64 -3.60 -23.25
N ARG A 171 -14.00 -3.90 -24.50
CA ARG A 171 -13.36 -3.31 -25.69
C ARG A 171 -13.55 -1.80 -25.76
N ALA A 172 -14.73 -1.29 -25.45
CA ALA A 172 -14.98 0.16 -25.39
C ALA A 172 -14.16 0.84 -24.29
N ILE A 173 -14.02 0.20 -23.12
CA ILE A 173 -13.15 0.68 -22.03
C ILE A 173 -11.69 0.72 -22.49
N ASP A 174 -11.21 -0.34 -23.13
CA ASP A 174 -9.83 -0.46 -23.60
C ASP A 174 -9.46 0.61 -24.65
N LEU A 175 -10.35 0.82 -25.62
CA LEU A 175 -10.19 1.81 -26.68
C LEU A 175 -10.51 3.24 -26.21
N ASN A 176 -11.01 3.42 -24.98
CA ASN A 176 -11.47 4.68 -24.41
C ASN A 176 -12.50 5.41 -25.32
N ILE A 177 -13.50 4.66 -25.79
CA ILE A 177 -14.59 5.17 -26.64
C ILE A 177 -15.97 4.83 -26.07
N ILE A 178 -17.00 5.50 -26.56
CA ILE A 178 -18.40 5.18 -26.26
C ILE A 178 -18.77 3.87 -26.99
N GLY A 179 -19.60 3.02 -26.39
CA GLY A 179 -19.97 1.71 -26.93
C GLY A 179 -20.63 1.76 -28.32
N SER A 180 -21.28 2.87 -28.68
CA SER A 180 -21.87 3.10 -30.00
C SER A 180 -20.84 3.32 -31.12
N LYS A 181 -19.58 3.61 -30.77
CA LYS A 181 -18.48 3.82 -31.74
C LYS A 181 -17.67 2.54 -32.02
N LEU A 182 -18.00 1.41 -31.41
CA LEU A 182 -17.33 0.14 -31.65
C LEU A 182 -17.64 -0.40 -33.05
N ASN A 183 -16.60 -0.75 -33.78
CA ASN A 183 -16.69 -1.42 -35.08
C ASN A 183 -16.62 -2.94 -34.91
N ALA A 184 -17.07 -3.68 -35.93
CA ALA A 184 -17.02 -5.16 -35.92
C ALA A 184 -15.60 -5.73 -35.86
N THR A 185 -14.57 -4.93 -36.17
CA THR A 185 -13.16 -5.28 -36.05
C THR A 185 -12.63 -5.22 -34.62
N ASP A 186 -13.34 -4.53 -33.72
CA ASP A 186 -12.83 -4.18 -32.39
C ASP A 186 -13.13 -5.27 -31.35
N TYR A 187 -14.03 -6.20 -31.68
CA TYR A 187 -14.50 -7.28 -30.81
C TYR A 187 -14.47 -8.65 -31.50
N CYS A 188 -14.50 -9.71 -30.71
CA CYS A 188 -14.44 -11.10 -31.16
C CYS A 188 -15.64 -11.52 -32.02
N LYS A 189 -15.49 -12.58 -32.83
CA LYS A 189 -16.58 -13.14 -33.63
C LYS A 189 -17.58 -13.89 -32.72
N VAL A 190 -18.86 -13.90 -33.12
CA VAL A 190 -19.92 -14.64 -32.40
C VAL A 190 -19.69 -16.17 -32.39
N SER A 191 -18.80 -16.65 -33.25
CA SER A 191 -18.39 -18.05 -33.28
C SER A 191 -17.31 -18.40 -32.24
N GLU A 192 -16.74 -17.44 -31.51
CA GLU A 192 -15.62 -17.67 -30.56
C GLU A 192 -16.08 -18.23 -29.22
N VAL A 193 -16.77 -19.37 -29.28
CA VAL A 193 -17.30 -20.12 -28.14
C VAL A 193 -16.78 -21.55 -28.18
N MET A 194 -16.72 -22.20 -27.02
CA MET A 194 -16.43 -23.63 -26.96
C MET A 194 -17.68 -24.45 -27.36
N VAL A 195 -17.48 -25.47 -28.18
CA VAL A 195 -18.51 -26.40 -28.66
C VAL A 195 -18.11 -27.87 -28.35
N PRO A 196 -19.05 -28.83 -28.37
CA PRO A 196 -18.70 -30.25 -28.25
C PRO A 196 -17.63 -30.66 -29.28
N VAL A 197 -16.63 -31.45 -28.84
CA VAL A 197 -15.49 -31.85 -29.69
C VAL A 197 -15.96 -32.62 -30.92
N ASP A 198 -16.92 -33.53 -30.77
CA ASP A 198 -17.46 -34.32 -31.90
C ASP A 198 -18.09 -33.42 -32.96
N SER A 199 -18.92 -32.46 -32.54
CA SER A 199 -19.54 -31.49 -33.43
C SER A 199 -18.53 -30.54 -34.09
N LEU A 200 -17.37 -30.30 -33.47
CA LEU A 200 -16.29 -29.54 -34.08
C LEU A 200 -15.59 -30.37 -35.16
N ILE A 201 -15.21 -31.61 -34.83
CA ILE A 201 -14.48 -32.53 -35.73
C ILE A 201 -15.32 -32.87 -36.97
N GLU A 202 -16.62 -33.08 -36.81
CA GLU A 202 -17.55 -33.40 -37.90
C GLU A 202 -17.49 -32.36 -39.03
N LYS A 203 -17.30 -31.08 -38.70
CA LYS A 203 -17.18 -30.00 -39.70
C LYS A 203 -15.94 -30.16 -40.59
N TYR A 204 -14.90 -30.82 -40.11
CA TYR A 204 -13.65 -31.07 -40.82
C TYR A 204 -13.56 -32.48 -41.40
N PHE A 205 -14.65 -33.25 -41.42
CA PHE A 205 -14.68 -34.65 -41.87
C PHE A 205 -14.08 -34.85 -43.28
N GLN A 206 -14.30 -33.90 -44.20
CA GLN A 206 -13.73 -33.94 -45.56
C GLN A 206 -12.21 -33.66 -45.63
N TYR A 207 -11.61 -33.20 -44.53
CA TYR A 207 -10.20 -32.78 -44.45
C TYR A 207 -9.49 -33.46 -43.25
N PRO A 208 -9.39 -34.80 -43.22
CA PRO A 208 -8.82 -35.53 -42.07
C PRO A 208 -7.36 -35.14 -41.76
N ALA A 209 -6.59 -34.71 -42.76
CA ALA A 209 -5.23 -34.23 -42.57
C ALA A 209 -5.15 -33.03 -41.60
N ILE A 210 -6.14 -32.13 -41.62
CA ILE A 210 -6.18 -30.97 -40.71
C ILE A 210 -6.36 -31.44 -39.26
N ILE A 211 -7.22 -32.43 -39.04
CA ILE A 211 -7.45 -33.02 -37.71
C ILE A 211 -6.17 -33.74 -37.23
N GLN A 212 -5.55 -34.54 -38.10
CA GLN A 212 -4.30 -35.27 -37.79
C GLN A 212 -3.15 -34.31 -37.44
N ASN A 213 -2.96 -33.23 -38.21
CA ASN A 213 -1.97 -32.20 -37.89
C ASN A 213 -2.22 -31.56 -36.54
N THR A 214 -3.48 -31.28 -36.22
CA THR A 214 -3.85 -30.66 -34.93
C THR A 214 -3.54 -31.61 -33.77
N GLN A 215 -3.81 -32.91 -33.93
CA GLN A 215 -3.45 -33.93 -32.95
C GLN A 215 -1.92 -34.08 -32.81
N ALA A 216 -1.17 -34.06 -33.92
CA ALA A 216 0.29 -34.11 -33.89
C ALA A 216 0.90 -32.90 -33.16
N ILE A 217 0.31 -31.70 -33.30
CA ILE A 217 0.71 -30.51 -32.54
C ILE A 217 0.42 -30.69 -31.05
N ILE A 218 -0.77 -31.19 -30.69
CA ILE A 218 -1.09 -31.49 -29.29
C ILE A 218 -0.06 -32.46 -28.71
N GLU A 219 0.32 -33.50 -29.43
CA GLU A 219 1.30 -34.50 -28.98
C GLU A 219 2.69 -33.90 -28.84
N ALA A 220 3.14 -33.09 -29.79
CA ALA A 220 4.45 -32.44 -29.80
C ALA A 220 4.62 -31.35 -28.73
N CYS A 221 3.51 -30.76 -28.25
CA CYS A 221 3.53 -29.77 -27.19
C CYS A 221 3.42 -30.42 -25.81
N ASN A 222 4.51 -30.36 -25.03
CA ASN A 222 4.56 -30.85 -23.65
C ASN A 222 5.31 -29.84 -22.76
N PHE A 223 4.56 -28.94 -22.13
CA PHE A 223 5.11 -28.05 -21.12
C PHE A 223 4.93 -28.66 -19.73
N GLU A 224 6.04 -29.07 -19.12
CA GLU A 224 6.08 -29.53 -17.74
C GLU A 224 6.78 -28.49 -16.87
N TYR A 225 6.20 -28.21 -15.70
CA TYR A 225 6.76 -27.27 -14.74
C TYR A 225 6.94 -27.92 -13.38
N ASP A 226 8.13 -27.72 -12.80
CA ASP A 226 8.44 -28.18 -11.44
C ASP A 226 8.12 -27.08 -10.42
N PHE A 227 7.02 -27.29 -9.69
CA PHE A 227 6.53 -26.41 -8.62
C PHE A 227 7.25 -26.59 -7.28
N ASN A 228 8.14 -27.57 -7.12
CA ASN A 228 8.73 -27.88 -5.82
C ASN A 228 10.12 -27.27 -5.61
N THR A 229 10.92 -27.12 -6.67
CA THR A 229 12.29 -26.59 -6.52
C THR A 229 12.30 -25.06 -6.47
N PRO A 230 12.96 -24.44 -5.47
CA PRO A 230 13.16 -22.98 -5.42
C PRO A 230 13.88 -22.44 -6.65
N LYS A 231 13.45 -21.27 -7.14
CA LYS A 231 13.95 -20.60 -8.35
C LYS A 231 14.81 -19.37 -8.05
N ASN A 232 14.89 -18.97 -6.79
CA ASN A 232 15.72 -17.87 -6.32
C ASN A 232 17.20 -18.16 -6.50
N LYS A 233 17.99 -17.08 -6.57
CA LYS A 233 19.44 -17.15 -6.52
C LYS A 233 19.91 -17.91 -5.28
N LYS A 234 20.67 -18.99 -5.47
CA LYS A 234 21.03 -19.93 -4.38
C LYS A 234 22.24 -19.47 -3.57
N HIS A 235 23.26 -18.97 -4.26
CA HIS A 235 24.52 -18.58 -3.66
C HIS A 235 24.80 -17.09 -3.90
N TYR A 236 25.28 -16.40 -2.86
CA TYR A 236 25.77 -15.03 -3.00
C TYR A 236 27.19 -15.04 -3.62
N THR A 237 28.05 -15.93 -3.11
CA THR A 237 29.40 -16.18 -3.64
C THR A 237 29.37 -17.28 -4.72
N THR A 238 30.44 -18.06 -4.86
CA THR A 238 30.55 -19.11 -5.86
C THR A 238 29.87 -20.42 -5.43
N ASN A 239 29.80 -20.70 -4.13
CA ASN A 239 29.29 -21.97 -3.62
C ASN A 239 28.80 -21.87 -2.16
N LYS A 240 28.14 -22.93 -1.69
CA LYS A 240 27.58 -23.01 -0.32
C LYS A 240 28.64 -22.87 0.79
N GLN A 241 29.84 -23.44 0.60
CA GLN A 241 30.89 -23.46 1.63
C GLN A 241 31.45 -22.06 1.88
N ASP A 242 31.65 -21.29 0.82
CA ASP A 242 32.10 -19.91 0.91
C ASP A 242 31.03 -19.01 1.54
N ASP A 243 29.75 -19.21 1.19
CA ASP A 243 28.63 -18.48 1.78
C ASP A 243 28.53 -18.72 3.30
N ILE A 244 28.64 -19.97 3.77
CA ILE A 244 28.57 -20.25 5.22
C ILE A 244 29.81 -19.73 5.95
N ALA A 245 31.00 -19.80 5.34
CA ALA A 245 32.22 -19.28 5.92
C ALA A 245 32.14 -17.75 6.12
N LEU A 246 31.71 -17.04 5.07
CA LEU A 246 31.52 -15.58 5.11
C LEU A 246 30.44 -15.19 6.13
N LEU A 247 29.28 -15.86 6.12
CA LEU A 247 28.20 -15.57 7.07
C LEU A 247 28.65 -15.79 8.52
N THR A 248 29.40 -16.86 8.77
CA THR A 248 29.93 -17.18 10.10
C THR A 248 30.90 -16.10 10.57
N GLN A 249 31.85 -15.69 9.72
CA GLN A 249 32.78 -14.62 10.04
C GLN A 249 32.05 -13.32 10.42
N LEU A 250 31.14 -12.86 9.56
CA LEU A 250 30.38 -11.63 9.77
C LEU A 250 29.50 -11.69 11.03
N ALA A 251 28.89 -12.85 11.32
CA ALA A 251 28.08 -13.03 12.52
C ALA A 251 28.91 -12.89 13.81
N TYR A 252 30.12 -13.48 13.87
CA TYR A 252 30.99 -13.35 15.03
C TYR A 252 31.56 -11.94 15.18
N GLU A 253 31.96 -11.28 14.10
CA GLU A 253 32.40 -9.88 14.12
C GLU A 253 31.28 -8.95 14.64
N GLY A 254 30.06 -9.13 14.13
CA GLY A 254 28.88 -8.41 14.59
C GLY A 254 28.54 -8.67 16.05
N MET A 255 28.65 -9.92 16.51
CA MET A 255 28.44 -10.29 17.91
C MET A 255 29.43 -9.59 18.84
N ILE A 256 30.72 -9.57 18.49
CA ILE A 256 31.77 -8.89 19.28
C ILE A 256 31.47 -7.40 19.36
N ARG A 257 31.09 -6.77 18.25
CA ARG A 257 30.75 -5.33 18.21
C ARG A 257 29.52 -4.98 19.06
N ARG A 258 28.46 -5.79 19.03
CA ARG A 258 27.18 -5.49 19.70
C ARG A 258 27.13 -5.94 21.17
N TYR A 259 27.76 -7.06 21.52
CA TYR A 259 27.67 -7.69 22.85
C TYR A 259 29.00 -7.81 23.60
N GLY A 260 30.13 -7.57 22.93
CA GLY A 260 31.46 -7.88 23.44
C GLY A 260 31.84 -9.36 23.32
N SER A 261 33.12 -9.68 23.53
CA SER A 261 33.67 -11.04 23.37
C SER A 261 33.22 -12.05 24.44
N ASN A 262 32.80 -11.57 25.61
CA ASN A 262 32.55 -12.43 26.79
C ASN A 262 31.08 -12.84 26.99
N ASN A 263 30.16 -12.48 26.07
CA ASN A 263 28.74 -12.78 26.24
C ASN A 263 28.41 -14.22 25.82
N LEU A 264 28.45 -15.15 26.78
CA LEU A 264 28.18 -16.57 26.57
C LEU A 264 26.77 -16.86 26.02
N LYS A 265 25.76 -16.09 26.45
CA LYS A 265 24.37 -16.26 25.99
C LYS A 265 24.22 -15.90 24.52
N ALA A 266 24.82 -14.80 24.08
CA ALA A 266 24.82 -14.38 22.69
C ALA A 266 25.56 -15.39 21.80
N LYS A 267 26.74 -15.85 22.23
CA LYS A 267 27.52 -16.86 21.49
C LYS A 267 26.72 -18.16 21.27
N ALA A 268 26.11 -18.70 22.32
CA ALA A 268 25.29 -19.90 22.21
C ALA A 268 24.10 -19.73 21.25
N ARG A 269 23.48 -18.54 21.21
CA ARG A 269 22.38 -18.24 20.28
C ARG A 269 22.88 -18.12 18.83
N VAL A 270 24.00 -17.44 18.59
CA VAL A 270 24.61 -17.32 17.26
C VAL A 270 24.94 -18.70 16.68
N GLU A 271 25.57 -19.57 17.46
CA GLU A 271 25.93 -20.94 17.04
C GLU A 271 24.69 -21.79 16.70
N LYS A 272 23.63 -21.68 17.51
CA LYS A 272 22.35 -22.35 17.25
C LYS A 272 21.73 -21.87 15.93
N GLU A 273 21.66 -20.56 15.71
CA GLU A 273 21.04 -20.00 14.50
C GLU A 273 21.86 -20.31 13.24
N LEU A 274 23.20 -20.23 13.30
CA LEU A 274 24.09 -20.56 12.18
C LEU A 274 23.91 -22.01 11.73
N LYS A 275 23.78 -22.94 12.68
CA LYS A 275 23.52 -24.35 12.38
C LYS A 275 22.21 -24.51 11.60
N VAL A 276 21.12 -23.93 12.09
CA VAL A 276 19.80 -24.03 11.44
C VAL A 276 19.81 -23.41 10.05
N ILE A 277 20.48 -22.26 9.86
CA ILE A 277 20.60 -21.60 8.54
C ILE A 277 21.37 -22.47 7.55
N ASN A 278 22.46 -23.11 7.99
CA ASN A 278 23.25 -23.99 7.15
C ASN A 278 22.49 -25.27 6.75
N ASP A 279 21.77 -25.87 7.70
CA ASP A 279 20.97 -27.08 7.48
C ASP A 279 19.84 -26.84 6.48
N LEU A 280 19.28 -25.61 6.45
CA LEU A 280 18.22 -25.18 5.52
C LEU A 280 18.74 -24.50 4.25
N GLU A 281 20.07 -24.36 4.10
CA GLU A 281 20.72 -23.75 2.93
C GLU A 281 20.37 -22.28 2.66
N PHE A 282 20.04 -21.50 3.70
CA PHE A 282 19.64 -20.08 3.55
C PHE A 282 20.78 -19.07 3.71
N SER A 283 22.04 -19.51 3.69
CA SER A 283 23.21 -18.61 3.82
C SER A 283 23.25 -17.54 2.72
N GLY A 284 23.01 -17.92 1.46
CA GLY A 284 22.98 -16.99 0.33
C GLY A 284 21.90 -15.91 0.48
N TYR A 285 20.72 -16.28 1.00
CA TYR A 285 19.61 -15.35 1.25
C TYR A 285 20.00 -14.26 2.27
N PHE A 286 20.61 -14.65 3.39
CA PHE A 286 21.12 -13.69 4.40
C PHE A 286 22.20 -12.77 3.83
N LEU A 287 23.12 -13.31 3.02
CA LEU A 287 24.22 -12.54 2.43
C LEU A 287 23.74 -11.56 1.36
N ILE A 288 22.75 -11.93 0.54
CA ILE A 288 22.11 -11.01 -0.41
C ILE A 288 21.43 -9.86 0.34
N THR A 289 20.70 -10.15 1.41
CA THR A 289 20.09 -9.10 2.25
C THR A 289 21.15 -8.22 2.92
N TRP A 290 22.21 -8.81 3.45
CA TRP A 290 23.34 -8.10 4.03
C TRP A 290 24.01 -7.17 3.00
N ASP A 291 24.27 -7.63 1.78
CA ASP A 291 24.88 -6.83 0.70
C ASP A 291 24.07 -5.56 0.40
N ILE A 292 22.73 -5.68 0.30
CA ILE A 292 21.82 -4.56 0.09
C ILE A 292 21.89 -3.57 1.26
N VAL A 293 21.91 -4.08 2.49
CA VAL A 293 22.00 -3.25 3.70
C VAL A 293 23.36 -2.56 3.82
N GLN A 294 24.46 -3.24 3.49
CA GLN A 294 25.78 -2.63 3.51
C GLN A 294 25.90 -1.50 2.48
N TYR A 295 25.31 -1.65 1.29
CA TYR A 295 25.23 -0.57 0.32
C TYR A 295 24.47 0.65 0.89
N SER A 296 23.34 0.41 1.57
CA SER A 296 22.58 1.46 2.28
C SER A 296 23.42 2.20 3.32
N ILE A 297 24.12 1.45 4.18
CA ILE A 297 24.98 2.01 5.24
C ILE A 297 26.13 2.83 4.63
N ASN A 298 26.79 2.33 3.59
CA ASN A 298 27.90 3.03 2.91
C ASN A 298 27.46 4.34 2.24
N LYS A 299 26.19 4.45 1.84
CA LYS A 299 25.60 5.70 1.33
C LYS A 299 25.13 6.63 2.44
N GLY A 300 25.19 6.20 3.70
CA GLY A 300 24.72 6.97 4.84
C GLY A 300 23.19 6.99 4.97
N PHE A 301 22.47 6.06 4.33
CA PHE A 301 21.00 6.00 4.44
C PHE A 301 20.56 5.36 5.76
N LEU A 302 19.33 5.66 6.16
CA LEU A 302 18.68 5.01 7.30
C LEU A 302 17.78 3.88 6.81
N HIS A 303 17.79 2.76 7.53
CA HIS A 303 16.93 1.61 7.24
C HIS A 303 16.44 0.96 8.53
N ILE A 304 15.29 0.29 8.43
CA ILE A 304 14.69 -0.47 9.53
C ILE A 304 14.33 -1.86 9.02
N GLY A 305 14.97 -2.88 9.57
CA GLY A 305 14.54 -4.27 9.41
C GLY A 305 13.39 -4.60 10.37
N ARG A 306 12.29 -5.14 9.83
CA ARG A 306 11.09 -5.50 10.60
C ARG A 306 10.60 -6.91 10.26
N GLY A 307 9.39 -7.23 10.73
CA GLY A 307 8.80 -8.55 10.51
C GLY A 307 9.41 -9.60 11.43
N SER A 308 9.35 -10.87 11.01
CA SER A 308 9.95 -11.94 11.81
C SER A 308 11.48 -11.92 11.79
N GLY A 309 12.12 -11.27 10.81
CA GLY A 309 13.59 -11.16 10.71
C GLY A 309 14.26 -10.60 11.95
N ALA A 310 13.57 -9.72 12.69
CA ALA A 310 14.06 -9.16 13.95
C ALA A 310 14.16 -10.19 15.11
N ASN A 311 13.64 -11.42 14.96
CA ASN A 311 13.86 -12.49 15.95
C ASN A 311 15.25 -13.15 15.84
N SER A 312 16.00 -12.92 14.75
CA SER A 312 17.31 -13.53 14.53
C SER A 312 18.43 -12.68 15.11
N ILE A 313 19.29 -13.30 15.93
CA ILE A 313 20.51 -12.66 16.43
C ILE A 313 21.51 -12.42 15.31
N ILE A 314 21.53 -13.29 14.29
CA ILE A 314 22.41 -13.14 13.14
C ILE A 314 22.02 -11.90 12.32
N ALA A 315 20.72 -11.70 12.07
CA ALA A 315 20.23 -10.50 11.40
C ALA A 315 20.59 -9.21 12.17
N TYR A 316 20.54 -9.25 13.51
CA TYR A 316 20.98 -8.14 14.35
C TYR A 316 22.50 -7.89 14.29
N CYS A 317 23.31 -8.95 14.27
CA CYS A 317 24.78 -8.85 14.16
C CYS A 317 25.24 -8.28 12.80
N LEU A 318 24.49 -8.59 11.73
CA LEU A 318 24.72 -8.14 10.36
C LEU A 318 24.18 -6.72 10.05
N ASP A 319 23.62 -6.02 11.04
CA ASP A 319 22.92 -4.72 10.88
C ASP A 319 21.68 -4.75 9.98
N ILE A 320 21.16 -5.94 9.65
CA ILE A 320 19.89 -6.09 8.92
C ILE A 320 18.76 -5.56 9.80
N THR A 321 18.81 -5.86 11.11
CA THR A 321 17.86 -5.33 12.10
C THR A 321 18.61 -4.57 13.20
N ASN A 322 17.92 -3.60 13.83
CA ASN A 322 18.48 -2.82 14.95
C ASN A 322 17.86 -3.20 16.30
N ILE A 323 17.15 -4.34 16.37
CA ILE A 323 16.47 -4.81 17.58
C ILE A 323 17.24 -5.96 18.20
N CYS A 324 17.61 -5.82 19.48
CA CYS A 324 18.28 -6.87 20.23
C CYS A 324 17.29 -7.99 20.61
N PRO A 325 17.42 -9.21 20.04
CA PRO A 325 16.48 -10.28 20.32
C PRO A 325 16.57 -10.82 21.75
N LEU A 326 17.74 -10.72 22.38
CA LEU A 326 17.93 -11.16 23.77
C LEU A 326 17.28 -10.22 24.79
N GLU A 327 17.25 -8.91 24.51
CA GLU A 327 16.67 -7.91 25.42
C GLU A 327 15.14 -8.05 25.54
N LEU A 328 14.50 -8.41 24.43
CA LEU A 328 13.05 -8.55 24.30
C LEU A 328 12.56 -9.99 24.35
N ASP A 329 13.46 -10.94 24.61
CA ASP A 329 13.16 -12.37 24.61
C ASP A 329 12.42 -12.82 23.34
N LEU A 330 12.98 -12.45 22.19
CA LEU A 330 12.44 -12.74 20.86
C LEU A 330 12.76 -14.19 20.45
N TYR A 331 11.75 -14.86 19.89
CA TYR A 331 11.75 -16.30 19.67
C TYR A 331 12.21 -16.63 18.25
N PHE A 332 13.41 -17.19 18.07
CA PHE A 332 14.00 -17.44 16.74
C PHE A 332 13.18 -18.41 15.90
N GLU A 333 12.59 -19.41 16.53
CA GLU A 333 11.81 -20.46 15.88
C GLU A 333 10.57 -19.91 15.16
N ARG A 334 10.13 -18.69 15.53
CA ARG A 334 9.09 -17.95 14.81
C ARG A 334 9.59 -17.44 13.45
N PHE A 335 10.87 -17.10 13.35
CA PHE A 335 11.51 -16.72 12.10
C PHE A 335 11.90 -17.95 11.30
N LEU A 336 12.69 -18.85 11.87
CA LEU A 336 13.22 -20.02 11.17
C LEU A 336 13.22 -21.27 12.05
N ASN A 337 12.72 -22.38 11.50
CA ASN A 337 12.73 -23.69 12.16
C ASN A 337 13.01 -24.79 11.12
N VAL A 338 13.42 -25.97 11.60
CA VAL A 338 13.82 -27.11 10.76
C VAL A 338 12.70 -27.67 9.87
N ASN A 339 11.43 -27.41 10.20
CA ASN A 339 10.27 -27.85 9.41
C ASN A 339 9.91 -26.86 8.29
N ARG A 340 10.64 -25.75 8.16
CA ARG A 340 10.34 -24.68 7.21
C ARG A 340 10.95 -25.00 5.84
N LYS A 341 10.10 -25.06 4.82
CA LYS A 341 10.51 -25.35 3.43
C LYS A 341 10.89 -24.12 2.60
N SER A 342 10.41 -22.94 2.96
CA SER A 342 10.71 -21.68 2.27
C SER A 342 11.50 -20.72 3.17
N PRO A 343 12.41 -19.91 2.61
CA PRO A 343 13.13 -18.90 3.36
C PRO A 343 12.17 -17.92 4.04
N PRO A 344 12.59 -17.30 5.13
CA PRO A 344 11.77 -16.33 5.84
C PRO A 344 11.93 -14.92 5.25
N ASP A 345 10.82 -14.22 5.02
CA ASP A 345 10.83 -12.85 4.47
C ASP A 345 11.59 -11.86 5.37
N PHE A 346 12.59 -11.17 4.80
CA PHE A 346 13.15 -9.94 5.35
C PHE A 346 12.42 -8.71 4.79
N ASP A 347 11.68 -8.04 5.66
CA ASP A 347 11.07 -6.75 5.39
C ASP A 347 12.07 -5.65 5.78
N ILE A 348 12.54 -4.85 4.82
CA ILE A 348 13.41 -3.71 5.11
C ILE A 348 12.81 -2.43 4.56
N ASP A 349 12.68 -1.45 5.45
CA ASP A 349 12.19 -0.11 5.14
C ASP A 349 13.35 0.85 4.95
N TRP A 350 13.25 1.65 3.89
CA TRP A 350 14.05 2.86 3.69
C TRP A 350 13.16 4.09 3.68
N SER A 351 13.78 5.28 3.75
CA SER A 351 13.09 6.51 3.36
C SER A 351 12.54 6.38 1.94
N TRP A 352 11.37 6.96 1.72
CA TRP A 352 10.74 6.97 0.40
C TRP A 352 11.58 7.69 -0.67
N ARG A 353 12.51 8.58 -0.28
CA ARG A 353 13.41 9.28 -1.21
C ARG A 353 14.60 8.43 -1.64
N GLU A 354 15.13 7.61 -0.74
CA GLU A 354 16.33 6.81 -1.00
C GLU A 354 16.01 5.43 -1.60
N ARG A 355 14.78 4.94 -1.44
CA ARG A 355 14.36 3.61 -1.91
C ARG A 355 14.74 3.35 -3.37
N ASP A 356 14.47 4.29 -4.27
CA ASP A 356 14.72 4.08 -5.71
C ASP A 356 16.24 3.95 -6.02
N THR A 357 17.10 4.51 -5.17
CA THR A 357 18.56 4.30 -5.26
C THR A 357 18.94 2.87 -4.87
N ILE A 358 18.32 2.31 -3.85
CA ILE A 358 18.50 0.90 -3.45
C ILE A 358 18.00 -0.04 -4.54
N LEU A 359 16.83 0.25 -5.12
CA LEU A 359 16.29 -0.53 -6.25
C LEU A 359 17.29 -0.54 -7.40
N THR A 360 17.78 0.63 -7.81
CA THR A 360 18.76 0.75 -8.90
C THR A 360 20.03 -0.06 -8.61
N TYR A 361 20.51 -0.06 -7.36
CA TYR A 361 21.64 -0.91 -6.96
C TYR A 361 21.35 -2.41 -7.15
N ILE A 362 20.20 -2.90 -6.67
CA ILE A 362 19.83 -4.32 -6.79
C ILE A 362 19.76 -4.75 -8.26
N PHE A 363 19.08 -3.96 -9.11
CA PHE A 363 18.97 -4.24 -10.54
C PHE A 363 20.32 -4.26 -11.25
N ASN A 364 21.25 -3.37 -10.87
CA ASN A 364 22.59 -3.32 -11.46
C ASN A 364 23.49 -4.46 -10.95
N LYS A 365 23.40 -4.81 -9.67
CA LYS A 365 24.27 -5.80 -9.00
C LYS A 365 23.94 -7.23 -9.43
N TYR A 366 22.66 -7.58 -9.46
CA TYR A 366 22.20 -8.95 -9.70
C TYR A 366 21.79 -9.21 -11.17
N GLY A 367 21.74 -8.16 -12.00
CA GLY A 367 21.51 -8.26 -13.43
C GLY A 367 20.06 -8.07 -13.86
N LYS A 368 19.84 -7.35 -14.96
CA LYS A 368 18.51 -6.95 -15.45
C LYS A 368 17.63 -8.13 -15.88
N ASP A 369 18.24 -9.23 -16.31
CA ASP A 369 17.52 -10.43 -16.74
C ASP A 369 17.11 -11.33 -15.55
N HIS A 370 17.68 -11.10 -14.37
CA HIS A 370 17.51 -11.92 -13.18
C HIS A 370 16.73 -11.24 -12.06
N VAL A 371 16.48 -9.93 -12.19
CA VAL A 371 15.75 -9.12 -11.21
C VAL A 371 14.52 -8.52 -11.85
N ALA A 372 13.37 -8.67 -11.18
CA ALA A 372 12.14 -7.95 -11.53
C ALA A 372 11.27 -7.78 -10.30
N PHE A 373 10.39 -6.78 -10.35
CA PHE A 373 9.33 -6.64 -9.36
C PHE A 373 8.24 -7.70 -9.58
N CYS A 374 7.60 -8.16 -8.50
CA CYS A 374 6.35 -8.89 -8.61
C CYS A 374 5.30 -8.03 -9.32
N GLY A 375 4.50 -8.66 -10.19
CA GLY A 375 3.33 -8.02 -10.77
C GLY A 375 2.19 -7.89 -9.76
N THR A 376 1.17 -7.15 -10.11
CA THR A 376 -0.10 -7.12 -9.40
C THR A 376 -1.22 -6.96 -10.41
N ASN A 377 -2.12 -7.93 -10.47
CA ASN A 377 -3.31 -7.86 -11.30
C ASN A 377 -4.38 -7.04 -10.57
N VAL A 378 -4.48 -5.76 -10.92
CA VAL A 378 -5.44 -4.85 -10.29
C VAL A 378 -6.83 -5.16 -10.83
N GLU A 379 -7.73 -5.54 -9.93
CA GLU A 379 -9.12 -5.77 -10.26
C GLU A 379 -9.91 -4.46 -10.41
N PHE A 380 -11.02 -4.51 -11.13
CA PHE A 380 -12.01 -3.45 -11.10
C PHE A 380 -12.57 -3.24 -9.68
N LYS A 381 -12.46 -2.01 -9.17
CA LYS A 381 -13.03 -1.62 -7.86
C LYS A 381 -14.34 -0.87 -8.07
N TYR A 382 -15.25 -0.92 -7.09
CA TYR A 382 -16.61 -0.34 -7.15
C TYR A 382 -16.67 1.01 -7.89
N ARG A 383 -15.89 2.01 -7.44
CA ARG A 383 -15.89 3.35 -8.05
C ARG A 383 -15.44 3.34 -9.51
N SER A 384 -14.43 2.54 -9.83
CA SER A 384 -13.90 2.40 -11.19
C SER A 384 -14.89 1.68 -12.10
N ILE A 385 -15.58 0.64 -11.61
CA ILE A 385 -16.62 -0.10 -12.34
C ILE A 385 -17.69 0.87 -12.86
N PHE A 386 -18.33 1.62 -11.96
CA PHE A 386 -19.43 2.51 -12.35
C PHE A 386 -18.97 3.65 -13.24
N ARG A 387 -17.75 4.17 -13.04
CA ARG A 387 -17.19 5.22 -13.91
C ARG A 387 -16.89 4.68 -15.31
N GLU A 388 -16.17 3.58 -15.43
CA GLU A 388 -15.76 3.04 -16.74
C GLU A 388 -16.96 2.52 -17.53
N VAL A 389 -17.84 1.74 -16.91
CA VAL A 389 -19.05 1.26 -17.58
C VAL A 389 -19.98 2.44 -17.91
N GLY A 390 -20.14 3.41 -17.01
CA GLY A 390 -20.95 4.61 -17.27
C GLY A 390 -20.44 5.45 -18.44
N LYS A 391 -19.11 5.58 -18.62
CA LYS A 391 -18.51 6.25 -19.79
C LYS A 391 -18.85 5.55 -21.09
N VAL A 392 -18.84 4.20 -21.11
CA VAL A 392 -19.21 3.42 -22.29
C VAL A 392 -20.65 3.71 -22.73
N PHE A 393 -21.54 3.98 -21.77
CA PHE A 393 -22.93 4.39 -22.03
C PHE A 393 -23.11 5.90 -22.24
N GLY A 394 -22.05 6.71 -22.11
CA GLY A 394 -22.07 8.15 -22.40
C GLY A 394 -22.64 9.04 -21.28
N LEU A 395 -22.61 8.60 -20.02
CA LEU A 395 -23.12 9.39 -18.90
C LEU A 395 -22.24 10.63 -18.62
N PRO A 396 -22.84 11.79 -18.24
CA PRO A 396 -22.10 13.01 -17.92
C PRO A 396 -21.36 12.88 -16.58
N LYS A 397 -20.39 13.78 -16.34
CA LYS A 397 -19.48 13.73 -15.18
C LYS A 397 -20.22 13.72 -13.84
N GLU A 398 -21.28 14.52 -13.75
CA GLU A 398 -22.07 14.69 -12.53
C GLU A 398 -22.77 13.38 -12.13
N GLU A 399 -23.37 12.69 -13.10
CA GLU A 399 -24.01 11.37 -12.88
C GLU A 399 -22.96 10.30 -12.54
N LEU A 400 -21.81 10.30 -13.20
CA LEU A 400 -20.71 9.38 -12.89
C LEU A 400 -20.18 9.58 -11.47
N ASP A 401 -20.07 10.83 -11.02
CA ASP A 401 -19.65 11.16 -9.65
C ASP A 401 -20.69 10.70 -8.62
N GLU A 402 -21.98 10.77 -8.95
CA GLU A 402 -23.06 10.27 -8.12
C GLU A 402 -23.02 8.74 -7.98
N LEU A 403 -22.94 8.01 -9.10
CA LEU A 403 -22.89 6.54 -9.12
C LEU A 403 -21.63 5.99 -8.43
N ALA A 404 -20.51 6.72 -8.51
CA ALA A 404 -19.26 6.30 -7.87
C ALA A 404 -19.23 6.56 -6.36
N LYS A 405 -19.94 7.59 -5.86
CA LYS A 405 -19.94 7.95 -4.44
C LYS A 405 -20.99 7.19 -3.64
N ASN A 406 -22.16 6.97 -4.24
CA ASN A 406 -23.31 6.41 -3.55
C ASN A 406 -23.34 4.88 -3.65
N PRO A 407 -23.97 4.20 -2.67
CA PRO A 407 -24.26 2.78 -2.77
C PRO A 407 -25.38 2.53 -3.79
N MET A 408 -25.33 1.38 -4.47
CA MET A 408 -26.25 0.99 -5.56
C MET A 408 -27.74 1.22 -5.29
N HIS A 409 -28.20 1.00 -4.06
CA HIS A 409 -29.62 1.17 -3.70
C HIS A 409 -30.10 2.63 -3.77
N LYS A 410 -29.18 3.61 -3.75
CA LYS A 410 -29.48 5.04 -3.89
C LYS A 410 -29.36 5.54 -5.33
N HIS A 411 -28.90 4.71 -6.27
CA HIS A 411 -28.74 5.14 -7.65
C HIS A 411 -30.11 5.38 -8.31
N HIS A 412 -30.14 6.29 -9.28
CA HIS A 412 -31.30 6.50 -10.13
C HIS A 412 -31.74 5.21 -10.84
N LYS A 413 -33.04 4.96 -10.93
CA LYS A 413 -33.62 3.71 -11.48
C LYS A 413 -33.86 3.75 -12.99
N ASN A 414 -33.13 4.57 -13.73
CA ASN A 414 -33.31 4.66 -15.18
C ASN A 414 -32.75 3.41 -15.90
N ALA A 415 -33.15 3.19 -17.16
CA ALA A 415 -32.79 1.98 -17.90
C ALA A 415 -31.27 1.85 -18.12
N VAL A 416 -30.58 2.97 -18.36
CA VAL A 416 -29.13 2.99 -18.61
C VAL A 416 -28.36 2.62 -17.33
N VAL A 417 -28.70 3.23 -16.20
CA VAL A 417 -28.09 2.92 -14.88
C VAL A 417 -28.35 1.47 -14.51
N LYS A 418 -29.51 0.89 -14.85
CA LYS A 418 -29.77 -0.54 -14.65
C LYS A 418 -28.82 -1.42 -15.47
N MET A 419 -28.52 -1.06 -16.72
CA MET A 419 -27.52 -1.76 -17.53
C MET A 419 -26.11 -1.59 -16.95
N VAL A 420 -25.75 -0.38 -16.50
CA VAL A 420 -24.48 -0.11 -15.82
C VAL A 420 -24.33 -0.98 -14.58
N GLN A 421 -25.40 -1.14 -13.78
CA GLN A 421 -25.40 -2.02 -12.62
C GLN A 421 -25.25 -3.50 -12.99
N GLU A 422 -26.01 -3.98 -13.98
CA GLU A 422 -25.98 -5.40 -14.40
C GLU A 422 -24.57 -5.80 -14.87
N TYR A 423 -23.97 -5.06 -15.79
CA TYR A 423 -22.62 -5.34 -16.26
C TYR A 423 -21.56 -4.99 -15.23
N GLY A 424 -21.81 -4.00 -14.38
CA GLY A 424 -20.90 -3.62 -13.31
C GLY A 424 -20.72 -4.72 -12.25
N ILE A 425 -21.79 -5.43 -11.88
CA ILE A 425 -21.72 -6.58 -10.98
C ILE A 425 -20.88 -7.70 -11.59
N MET A 426 -21.00 -7.94 -12.90
CA MET A 426 -20.21 -8.97 -13.58
C MET A 426 -18.70 -8.68 -13.54
N LEU A 427 -18.29 -7.41 -13.38
CA LEU A 427 -16.89 -7.00 -13.28
C LEU A 427 -16.33 -7.08 -11.85
N GLU A 428 -17.09 -7.58 -10.87
CA GLU A 428 -16.56 -7.81 -9.53
C GLU A 428 -15.43 -8.87 -9.59
N LYS A 429 -14.26 -8.55 -9.04
CA LYS A 429 -13.02 -9.36 -9.12
C LYS A 429 -12.48 -9.59 -10.54
N TYR A 430 -12.98 -8.89 -11.56
CA TYR A 430 -12.38 -8.96 -12.89
C TYR A 430 -11.01 -8.25 -12.91
N PRO A 431 -9.99 -8.85 -13.54
CA PRO A 431 -8.72 -8.18 -13.77
C PRO A 431 -8.89 -7.02 -14.75
N ASN A 432 -8.28 -5.86 -14.45
CA ASN A 432 -8.37 -4.65 -15.26
C ASN A 432 -7.03 -4.28 -15.88
N GLN A 433 -5.99 -4.16 -15.06
CA GLN A 433 -4.66 -3.75 -15.49
C GLN A 433 -3.59 -4.40 -14.63
N ARG A 434 -2.40 -4.59 -15.22
CA ARG A 434 -1.20 -4.94 -14.46
C ARG A 434 -0.57 -3.70 -13.86
N SER A 435 -0.08 -3.85 -12.64
CA SER A 435 0.66 -2.83 -11.91
C SER A 435 1.87 -3.46 -11.23
N MET A 436 2.77 -2.61 -10.75
CA MET A 436 3.94 -3.02 -9.97
C MET A 436 3.51 -3.32 -8.54
N HIS A 437 3.95 -4.44 -7.98
CA HIS A 437 3.80 -4.69 -6.55
C HIS A 437 4.57 -3.65 -5.74
N SER A 438 4.02 -3.22 -4.61
CA SER A 438 4.54 -2.06 -3.89
C SER A 438 5.92 -2.26 -3.28
N CYS A 439 6.38 -3.50 -3.05
CA CYS A 439 7.65 -3.81 -2.37
C CYS A 439 8.42 -5.03 -2.91
N GLY A 440 7.71 -6.13 -3.17
CA GLY A 440 8.31 -7.43 -3.50
C GLY A 440 9.10 -7.48 -4.81
N ILE A 441 10.37 -7.84 -4.69
CA ILE A 441 11.33 -8.05 -5.77
C ILE A 441 11.74 -9.51 -5.80
N ILE A 442 11.91 -10.05 -7.00
CA ILE A 442 12.43 -11.40 -7.23
C ILE A 442 13.88 -11.28 -7.68
N ILE A 443 14.76 -12.11 -7.10
CA ILE A 443 16.14 -12.30 -7.56
C ILE A 443 16.29 -13.79 -7.90
N SER A 444 16.38 -14.07 -9.20
CA SER A 444 16.29 -15.41 -9.77
C SER A 444 17.65 -16.01 -10.13
N GLU A 445 17.76 -17.34 -10.07
CA GLU A 445 18.97 -18.07 -10.50
C GLU A 445 19.06 -18.14 -12.03
N GLU A 446 17.94 -18.47 -12.69
CA GLU A 446 17.81 -18.47 -14.15
C GLU A 446 17.15 -17.17 -14.63
N PRO A 447 17.36 -16.73 -15.89
CA PRO A 447 16.68 -15.56 -16.44
C PRO A 447 15.15 -15.62 -16.25
N ILE A 448 14.54 -14.50 -15.87
CA ILE A 448 13.11 -14.43 -15.54
C ILE A 448 12.23 -14.77 -16.75
N THR A 449 12.74 -14.50 -17.96
CA THR A 449 12.07 -14.86 -19.22
C THR A 449 11.82 -16.36 -19.37
N ASN A 450 12.54 -17.23 -18.66
CA ASN A 450 12.26 -18.66 -18.60
C ASN A 450 10.92 -19.01 -17.91
N PHE A 451 10.30 -18.03 -17.24
CA PHE A 451 9.08 -18.20 -16.47
C PHE A 451 7.96 -17.31 -16.99
N THR A 452 8.28 -16.05 -17.32
CA THR A 452 7.27 -15.05 -17.72
C THR A 452 7.89 -13.94 -18.55
N ALA A 453 7.08 -13.22 -19.34
CA ALA A 453 7.53 -11.99 -19.96
C ALA A 453 7.65 -10.85 -18.93
N LEU A 454 8.44 -9.84 -19.22
CA LEU A 454 8.55 -8.62 -18.40
C LEU A 454 7.79 -7.46 -19.02
N GLU A 455 7.37 -6.52 -18.17
CA GLU A 455 6.72 -5.27 -18.56
C GLU A 455 7.38 -4.05 -17.94
N MET A 456 7.38 -2.92 -18.65
CA MET A 456 7.92 -1.66 -18.18
C MET A 456 6.80 -0.70 -17.74
N PRO A 457 6.43 -0.66 -16.45
CA PRO A 457 5.53 0.37 -15.93
C PRO A 457 6.19 1.76 -15.93
N PRO A 458 5.41 2.85 -15.83
CA PRO A 458 5.93 4.22 -15.86
C PRO A 458 7.00 4.55 -14.81
N LYS A 459 7.06 3.80 -13.71
CA LYS A 459 8.09 3.97 -12.66
C LYS A 459 9.50 3.55 -13.13
N GLY A 460 9.63 2.82 -14.25
CA GLY A 460 10.93 2.53 -14.85
C GLY A 460 11.67 1.30 -14.31
N PHE A 461 10.97 0.39 -13.61
CA PHE A 461 11.53 -0.91 -13.22
C PHE A 461 10.69 -2.05 -13.80
N PRO A 462 11.30 -3.09 -14.39
CA PRO A 462 10.55 -4.17 -15.01
C PRO A 462 9.79 -5.00 -13.96
N ILE A 463 8.60 -5.45 -14.34
CA ILE A 463 7.72 -6.30 -13.54
C ILE A 463 7.48 -7.64 -14.22
N VAL A 464 7.25 -8.69 -13.45
CA VAL A 464 6.71 -9.97 -13.94
C VAL A 464 5.20 -9.88 -14.14
N GLN A 465 4.65 -10.77 -14.98
CA GLN A 465 3.21 -10.74 -15.31
C GLN A 465 2.31 -11.42 -14.27
N PHE A 466 2.88 -12.19 -13.35
CA PHE A 466 2.16 -12.87 -12.29
C PHE A 466 2.24 -12.11 -10.97
N ASP A 467 1.31 -12.35 -10.06
CA ASP A 467 1.32 -11.72 -8.75
C ASP A 467 2.19 -12.46 -7.73
N MET A 468 2.28 -11.90 -6.53
CA MET A 468 3.06 -12.45 -5.43
C MET A 468 2.64 -13.88 -5.04
N HIS A 469 1.36 -14.22 -5.13
CA HIS A 469 0.88 -15.55 -4.73
C HIS A 469 1.30 -16.59 -5.75
N VAL A 470 1.14 -16.28 -7.03
CA VAL A 470 1.63 -17.16 -8.11
C VAL A 470 3.15 -17.28 -8.04
N ALA A 471 3.89 -16.20 -7.72
CA ALA A 471 5.34 -16.24 -7.53
C ALA A 471 5.76 -17.27 -6.47
N GLU A 472 5.15 -17.20 -5.27
CA GLU A 472 5.41 -18.14 -4.17
C GLU A 472 5.07 -19.59 -4.59
N ASP A 473 3.95 -19.77 -5.28
CA ASP A 473 3.45 -21.05 -5.76
C ASP A 473 4.32 -21.73 -6.82
N ILE A 474 5.11 -20.96 -7.57
CA ILE A 474 6.05 -21.48 -8.58
C ILE A 474 7.50 -21.55 -8.08
N GLY A 475 7.72 -21.29 -6.78
CA GLY A 475 9.02 -21.43 -6.13
C GLY A 475 9.87 -20.17 -6.14
N PHE A 476 9.29 -18.98 -6.29
CA PHE A 476 9.97 -17.71 -6.04
C PHE A 476 9.60 -17.15 -4.66
N ASP A 477 10.63 -16.93 -3.86
CA ASP A 477 10.58 -16.09 -2.67
C ASP A 477 10.90 -14.64 -3.03
N LYS A 478 10.36 -13.70 -2.26
CA LYS A 478 10.52 -12.26 -2.52
C LYS A 478 11.45 -11.60 -1.50
N PHE A 479 12.08 -10.52 -1.94
CA PHE A 479 12.70 -9.53 -1.08
C PHE A 479 11.79 -8.31 -1.02
N ASP A 480 11.32 -7.95 0.17
CA ASP A 480 10.44 -6.81 0.34
C ASP A 480 11.27 -5.54 0.59
N ILE A 481 11.44 -4.75 -0.47
CA ILE A 481 12.12 -3.45 -0.43
C ILE A 481 11.07 -2.37 -0.26
N LEU A 482 10.94 -1.86 0.95
CA LEU A 482 9.84 -0.98 1.35
C LEU A 482 10.29 0.48 1.47
N SER A 483 9.32 1.38 1.41
CA SER A 483 9.50 2.80 1.66
C SER A 483 8.58 3.26 2.77
N GLN A 484 9.11 4.05 3.68
CA GLN A 484 8.36 4.60 4.80
C GLN A 484 8.67 6.08 5.00
N ARG A 485 7.62 6.87 5.27
CA ARG A 485 7.74 8.31 5.49
C ARG A 485 8.38 8.66 6.84
N GLY A 486 8.13 7.87 7.89
CA GLY A 486 8.69 8.10 9.23
C GLY A 486 10.22 8.13 9.27
N ILE A 487 10.88 7.26 8.51
CA ILE A 487 12.34 7.29 8.32
C ILE A 487 12.77 8.61 7.65
N GLY A 488 12.02 9.08 6.66
CA GLY A 488 12.24 10.38 6.04
C GLY A 488 12.06 11.55 7.03
N HIS A 489 11.13 11.45 7.98
CA HIS A 489 10.99 12.46 9.05
C HIS A 489 12.28 12.53 9.88
N ILE A 490 12.79 11.38 10.29
CA ILE A 490 13.99 11.28 11.13
C ILE A 490 15.22 11.82 10.39
N ASP A 491 15.46 11.34 9.16
CA ASP A 491 16.63 11.72 8.36
C ASP A 491 16.63 13.22 8.02
N ASP A 492 15.51 13.76 7.54
CA ASP A 492 15.39 15.19 7.25
C ASP A 492 15.53 16.04 8.52
N THR A 493 15.04 15.57 9.67
CA THR A 493 15.19 16.31 10.93
C THR A 493 16.66 16.47 11.32
N VAL A 494 17.46 15.40 11.24
CA VAL A 494 18.90 15.47 11.58
C VAL A 494 19.63 16.44 10.66
N LYS A 495 19.29 16.44 9.36
CA LYS A 495 19.84 17.41 8.39
C LYS A 495 19.44 18.85 8.73
N LEU A 496 18.16 19.09 9.04
CA LEU A 496 17.66 20.41 9.42
C LEU A 496 18.26 20.92 10.72
N ILE A 497 18.50 20.06 11.72
CA ILE A 497 19.18 20.42 12.96
C ILE A 497 20.62 20.88 12.67
N LYS A 498 21.33 20.15 11.80
CA LYS A 498 22.68 20.51 11.39
C LYS A 498 22.73 21.82 10.64
N GLU A 499 21.77 22.08 9.74
CA GLU A 499 21.67 23.32 8.98
C GLU A 499 21.26 24.53 9.83
N ASN A 500 20.28 24.36 10.73
CA ASN A 500 19.71 25.46 11.52
C ASN A 500 20.52 25.78 12.79
N GLN A 501 21.07 24.75 13.45
CA GLN A 501 21.73 24.88 14.76
C GLN A 501 23.22 24.47 14.74
N GLY A 502 23.71 23.83 13.67
CA GLY A 502 25.10 23.35 13.60
C GLY A 502 25.39 22.12 14.46
N ILE A 503 24.37 21.44 14.99
CA ILE A 503 24.50 20.27 15.87
C ILE A 503 24.40 18.99 15.03
N ASP A 504 25.32 18.04 15.24
CA ASP A 504 25.27 16.71 14.64
C ASP A 504 24.68 15.71 15.65
N VAL A 505 23.58 15.05 15.28
CA VAL A 505 22.85 14.11 16.15
C VAL A 505 22.92 12.72 15.56
N ASP A 506 23.64 11.80 16.23
CA ASP A 506 23.68 10.40 15.80
C ASP A 506 22.42 9.64 16.25
N ILE A 507 21.34 9.81 15.51
CA ILE A 507 20.05 9.17 15.81
C ILE A 507 20.07 7.63 15.64
N ARG A 508 21.12 7.06 15.01
CA ARG A 508 21.28 5.61 14.86
C ARG A 508 21.58 4.93 16.20
N ASP A 509 22.17 5.66 17.14
CA ASP A 509 22.33 5.19 18.50
C ASP A 509 20.98 5.18 19.23
N THR A 510 20.34 4.03 19.23
CA THR A 510 19.05 3.82 19.90
C THR A 510 19.10 4.05 21.41
N SER A 511 20.28 4.02 22.04
CA SER A 511 20.42 4.26 23.48
C SER A 511 20.10 5.70 23.88
N LEU A 512 20.23 6.66 22.95
CA LEU A 512 19.92 8.07 23.18
C LEU A 512 18.41 8.32 23.35
N SER A 513 17.58 7.60 22.60
CA SER A 513 16.14 7.84 22.52
C SER A 513 15.32 6.86 23.36
N LYS A 514 15.77 5.61 23.46
CA LYS A 514 15.02 4.54 24.10
C LYS A 514 14.91 4.77 25.61
N ASN A 515 13.68 4.86 26.11
CA ASN A 515 13.36 5.10 27.52
C ASN A 515 13.89 6.44 28.09
N GLU A 516 14.11 7.45 27.25
CA GLU A 516 14.41 8.79 27.75
C GLU A 516 13.22 9.33 28.58
N LYS A 517 13.53 9.94 29.74
CA LYS A 517 12.55 10.27 30.79
C LYS A 517 11.55 11.34 30.36
N VAL A 518 11.99 12.38 29.64
CA VAL A 518 11.11 13.44 29.14
C VAL A 518 10.20 12.88 28.03
N CYS A 519 10.76 12.07 27.13
CA CYS A 519 10.02 11.36 26.09
C CYS A 519 8.92 10.47 26.69
N ASN A 520 9.23 9.68 27.71
CA ASN A 520 8.25 8.84 28.41
C ASN A 520 7.11 9.66 29.04
N THR A 521 7.41 10.87 29.54
CA THR A 521 6.37 11.77 30.06
C THR A 521 5.42 12.20 28.94
N LEU A 522 5.95 12.68 27.80
CA LEU A 522 5.14 13.07 26.65
C LEU A 522 4.38 11.91 26.02
N LEU A 523 4.96 10.71 26.04
CA LEU A 523 4.33 9.46 25.60
C LEU A 523 3.10 9.14 26.46
N SER A 524 3.24 9.23 27.79
CA SER A 524 2.15 9.01 28.75
C SER A 524 1.02 10.05 28.62
N GLU A 525 1.34 11.26 28.16
CA GLU A 525 0.37 12.33 27.86
C GLU A 525 -0.26 12.19 26.47
N GLY A 526 0.25 11.32 25.60
CA GLY A 526 -0.22 11.16 24.22
C GLY A 526 0.12 12.34 23.30
N LYS A 527 1.21 13.07 23.56
CA LYS A 527 1.70 14.21 22.75
C LYS A 527 2.55 13.75 21.56
N THR A 528 2.01 12.86 20.75
CA THR A 528 2.76 12.07 19.77
C THR A 528 2.44 12.43 18.31
N ILE A 529 1.80 13.57 18.04
CA ILE A 529 1.54 14.07 16.68
C ILE A 529 2.85 14.17 15.88
N GLY A 530 2.88 13.62 14.66
CA GLY A 530 4.06 13.55 13.79
C GLY A 530 5.00 12.38 14.08
N CYS A 531 4.84 11.69 15.21
CA CYS A 531 5.64 10.50 15.53
C CYS A 531 5.04 9.27 14.85
N PHE A 532 5.84 8.60 14.03
CA PHE A 532 5.41 7.42 13.29
C PHE A 532 4.86 6.33 14.23
N TYR A 533 3.86 5.59 13.73
CA TYR A 533 3.19 4.47 14.43
C TYR A 533 2.28 4.85 15.61
N ILE A 534 2.48 6.02 16.24
CA ILE A 534 1.88 6.34 17.54
C ILE A 534 1.03 7.62 17.60
N GLU A 535 0.67 8.21 16.45
CA GLU A 535 -0.05 9.49 16.38
C GLU A 535 -1.58 9.41 16.24
N SER A 536 -2.13 8.23 15.90
CA SER A 536 -3.58 8.09 15.67
C SER A 536 -4.39 8.37 16.95
N PRO A 537 -5.63 8.89 16.85
CA PRO A 537 -6.44 9.22 18.04
C PRO A 537 -6.63 8.03 18.99
N ALA A 538 -6.88 6.85 18.42
CA ALA A 538 -7.07 5.62 19.18
C ALA A 538 -5.78 5.21 19.92
N MET A 539 -4.62 5.31 19.27
CA MET A 539 -3.35 5.02 19.92
C MET A 539 -3.03 6.03 21.03
N ARG A 540 -3.17 7.33 20.75
CA ARG A 540 -2.95 8.39 21.75
C ARG A 540 -3.83 8.18 22.99
N GLY A 541 -5.09 7.83 22.79
CA GLY A 541 -5.99 7.47 23.88
C GLY A 541 -5.55 6.22 24.64
N LEU A 542 -5.05 5.19 23.95
CA LEU A 542 -4.50 3.99 24.61
C LEU A 542 -3.24 4.30 25.43
N LEU A 543 -2.29 5.07 24.89
CA LEU A 543 -1.06 5.47 25.58
C LEU A 543 -1.37 6.19 26.89
N ARG A 544 -2.37 7.09 26.88
CA ARG A 544 -2.85 7.79 28.08
C ARG A 544 -3.50 6.85 29.09
N ARG A 545 -4.36 5.92 28.65
CA ARG A 545 -4.98 4.91 29.53
C ARG A 545 -3.97 3.99 30.19
N LEU A 546 -2.88 3.68 29.50
CA LEU A 546 -1.79 2.87 30.02
C LEU A 546 -0.79 3.68 30.84
N LYS A 547 -0.79 5.02 30.76
CA LYS A 547 0.36 5.85 31.20
C LYS A 547 1.67 5.26 30.69
N CYS A 548 1.72 4.99 29.39
CA CYS A 548 2.86 4.35 28.76
C CYS A 548 4.15 5.15 29.01
N ASP A 549 5.07 4.57 29.77
CA ASP A 549 6.27 5.23 30.28
C ASP A 549 7.57 4.51 29.93
N ASN A 550 7.51 3.47 29.11
CA ASN A 550 8.68 2.73 28.67
C ASN A 550 8.45 1.97 27.37
N TYR A 551 9.56 1.54 26.78
CA TYR A 551 9.64 0.86 25.50
C TYR A 551 8.85 -0.45 25.45
N LYS A 552 8.92 -1.30 26.49
CA LYS A 552 8.21 -2.59 26.50
C LYS A 552 6.69 -2.39 26.51
N VAL A 553 6.21 -1.41 27.28
CA VAL A 553 4.79 -1.05 27.31
C VAL A 553 4.35 -0.50 25.96
N LEU A 554 5.19 0.27 25.27
CA LEU A 554 4.88 0.76 23.92
C LEU A 554 4.73 -0.38 22.91
N VAL A 555 5.64 -1.37 22.95
CA VAL A 555 5.57 -2.57 22.10
C VAL A 555 4.28 -3.36 22.34
N ALA A 556 3.83 -3.47 23.59
CA ALA A 556 2.54 -4.09 23.92
C ALA A 556 1.36 -3.22 23.44
N ALA A 557 1.38 -1.91 23.68
CA ALA A 557 0.33 -0.98 23.30
C ALA A 557 0.01 -1.04 21.79
N SER A 558 1.05 -1.05 20.94
CA SER A 558 0.86 -1.16 19.50
C SER A 558 0.40 -2.53 19.02
N SER A 559 0.60 -3.56 19.83
CA SER A 559 0.11 -4.91 19.55
C SER A 559 -1.38 -5.06 19.91
N ILE A 560 -1.83 -4.43 21.01
CA ILE A 560 -3.22 -4.58 21.51
C ILE A 560 -4.23 -3.59 20.92
N ILE A 561 -3.82 -2.45 20.34
CA ILE A 561 -4.72 -1.42 19.76
C ILE A 561 -5.49 -1.89 18.51
N ARG A 562 -5.49 -3.19 18.24
CA ARG A 562 -6.03 -3.80 17.03
C ARG A 562 -7.52 -4.10 17.19
N PRO A 563 -8.29 -4.06 16.09
CA PRO A 563 -9.73 -4.27 16.13
C PRO A 563 -10.14 -5.60 16.78
N GLY A 564 -9.45 -6.69 16.49
CA GLY A 564 -9.80 -8.00 17.03
C GLY A 564 -9.47 -8.21 18.51
N VAL A 565 -8.34 -7.67 18.97
CA VAL A 565 -7.96 -7.69 20.40
C VAL A 565 -8.85 -6.76 21.24
N ALA A 566 -9.31 -5.66 20.63
CA ALA A 566 -10.33 -4.81 21.24
C ALA A 566 -11.70 -5.49 21.26
N GLN A 567 -12.05 -6.26 20.22
CA GLN A 567 -13.27 -7.05 20.18
C GLN A 567 -13.27 -8.11 21.27
N SER A 568 -12.23 -8.93 21.41
CA SER A 568 -12.20 -9.96 22.46
C SER A 568 -12.19 -9.43 23.91
N GLY A 569 -12.14 -8.11 24.10
CA GLY A 569 -12.08 -7.47 25.42
C GLY A 569 -10.72 -7.56 26.12
N MET A 570 -9.76 -8.25 25.51
CA MET A 570 -8.43 -8.46 26.05
C MET A 570 -7.64 -7.17 26.16
N MET A 571 -7.89 -6.19 25.28
CA MET A 571 -7.32 -4.84 25.42
C MET A 571 -7.76 -4.19 26.75
N LYS A 572 -9.04 -4.31 27.14
CA LYS A 572 -9.54 -3.74 28.41
C LYS A 572 -8.91 -4.46 29.61
N GLU A 573 -8.81 -5.78 29.55
CA GLU A 573 -8.20 -6.57 30.61
C GLU A 573 -6.70 -6.27 30.76
N TYR A 574 -5.97 -6.07 29.65
CA TYR A 574 -4.57 -5.64 29.68
C TYR A 574 -4.43 -4.27 30.35
N ILE A 575 -5.26 -3.29 29.97
CA ILE A 575 -5.25 -1.96 30.60
C ILE A 575 -5.52 -2.08 32.11
N PHE A 576 -6.47 -2.92 32.52
CA PHE A 576 -6.79 -3.15 33.92
C PHE A 576 -5.61 -3.75 34.69
N ARG A 577 -5.03 -4.86 34.22
CA ARG A 577 -3.90 -5.53 34.89
C ARG A 577 -2.63 -4.68 34.92
N HIS A 578 -2.41 -3.88 33.88
CA HIS A 578 -1.28 -2.93 33.83
C HIS A 578 -1.42 -1.84 34.90
N ASN A 579 -2.62 -1.26 35.06
CA ASN A 579 -2.87 -0.23 36.05
C ASN A 579 -3.03 -0.79 37.49
N TYR A 580 -3.40 -2.06 37.63
CA TYR A 580 -3.64 -2.73 38.90
C TYR A 580 -2.97 -4.12 38.95
N PRO A 581 -1.63 -4.19 38.98
CA PRO A 581 -0.91 -5.46 38.93
C PRO A 581 -1.20 -6.38 40.14
N ASP A 582 -1.62 -5.81 41.27
CA ASP A 582 -1.94 -6.57 42.50
C ASP A 582 -3.39 -7.08 42.55
N LYS A 583 -4.21 -6.83 41.53
CA LYS A 583 -5.65 -7.17 41.51
C LYS A 583 -6.01 -8.34 40.59
N PHE A 584 -5.03 -9.17 40.21
CA PHE A 584 -5.26 -10.37 39.42
C PHE A 584 -4.34 -11.52 39.86
N GLU A 585 -4.74 -12.75 39.56
CA GLU A 585 -3.90 -13.93 39.74
C GLU A 585 -3.59 -14.60 38.40
N TYR A 586 -2.41 -15.20 38.28
CA TYR A 586 -2.05 -15.99 37.10
C TYR A 586 -2.79 -17.34 37.10
N PHE A 587 -3.30 -17.73 35.94
CA PHE A 587 -4.02 -19.01 35.75
C PHE A 587 -3.17 -20.24 36.09
N HIS A 588 -1.87 -20.17 35.78
CA HIS A 588 -0.92 -21.27 35.93
C HIS A 588 0.50 -20.69 36.04
N ASP A 589 1.42 -21.41 36.67
CA ASP A 589 2.80 -20.94 36.87
C ASP A 589 3.54 -20.71 35.53
N VAL A 590 3.27 -21.54 34.53
CA VAL A 590 3.78 -21.36 33.15
C VAL A 590 3.36 -20.00 32.56
N PHE A 591 2.15 -19.51 32.84
CA PHE A 591 1.72 -18.18 32.37
C PHE A 591 2.48 -17.07 33.10
N LYS A 592 2.80 -17.26 34.38
CA LYS A 592 3.62 -16.31 35.14
C LYS A 592 5.06 -16.26 34.60
N GLU A 593 5.63 -17.42 34.29
CA GLU A 593 6.99 -17.53 33.76
C GLU A 593 7.10 -17.00 32.33
N GLN A 594 6.21 -17.44 31.43
CA GLN A 594 6.32 -17.16 30.00
C GLN A 594 5.64 -15.85 29.57
N LEU A 595 4.56 -15.45 30.25
CA LEU A 595 3.73 -14.28 29.94
C LEU A 595 3.74 -13.23 31.06
N GLY A 596 4.78 -13.25 31.91
CA GLY A 596 4.93 -12.28 33.01
C GLY A 596 4.96 -10.83 32.51
N GLU A 597 5.62 -10.57 31.37
CA GLU A 597 5.72 -9.24 30.76
C GLU A 597 4.36 -8.67 30.30
N THR A 598 3.37 -9.52 30.05
CA THR A 598 2.04 -9.16 29.55
C THR A 598 0.93 -9.47 30.55
N TYR A 599 1.28 -9.59 31.84
CA TYR A 599 0.32 -9.85 32.93
C TYR A 599 -0.51 -11.13 32.73
N GLY A 600 0.09 -12.16 32.12
CA GLY A 600 -0.57 -13.43 31.84
C GLY A 600 -1.58 -13.37 30.69
N ILE A 601 -1.59 -12.29 29.89
CA ILE A 601 -2.44 -12.14 28.72
C ILE A 601 -1.59 -12.41 27.47
N MET A 602 -2.07 -13.25 26.56
CA MET A 602 -1.41 -13.44 25.26
C MET A 602 -1.57 -12.17 24.43
N VAL A 603 -0.47 -11.56 23.99
CA VAL A 603 -0.49 -10.37 23.13
C VAL A 603 0.16 -10.69 21.79
N TYR A 604 1.19 -11.53 21.83
CA TYR A 604 2.05 -11.82 20.69
C TYR A 604 1.78 -13.20 20.09
N GLN A 605 2.18 -13.39 18.84
CA GLN A 605 2.21 -14.71 18.19
C GLN A 605 3.20 -15.64 18.90
N GLU A 606 4.30 -15.08 19.37
CA GLU A 606 5.33 -15.75 20.15
C GLU A 606 4.79 -16.30 21.48
N ASP A 607 3.83 -15.61 22.12
CA ASP A 607 3.18 -16.06 23.35
C ASP A 607 2.42 -17.36 23.15
N VAL A 608 1.71 -17.49 22.01
CA VAL A 608 0.99 -18.72 21.63
C VAL A 608 1.97 -19.89 21.46
N ILE A 609 3.11 -19.65 20.81
CA ILE A 609 4.15 -20.66 20.61
C ILE A 609 4.75 -21.09 21.96
N LYS A 610 5.05 -20.14 22.84
CA LYS A 610 5.58 -20.40 24.19
C LYS A 610 4.62 -21.25 25.02
N ILE A 611 3.33 -20.92 25.03
CA ILE A 611 2.34 -21.70 25.78
C ILE A 611 2.13 -23.09 25.16
N ALA A 612 2.09 -23.20 23.83
CA ALA A 612 2.01 -24.48 23.14
C ALA A 612 3.18 -25.42 23.51
N LEU A 613 4.38 -24.87 23.66
CA LEU A 613 5.57 -25.62 24.03
C LEU A 613 5.64 -25.94 25.52
N HIS A 614 5.57 -24.91 26.38
CA HIS A 614 5.82 -25.05 27.82
C HIS A 614 4.63 -25.59 28.61
N TYR A 615 3.39 -25.29 28.20
CA TYR A 615 2.20 -25.87 28.81
C TYR A 615 1.71 -27.09 28.02
N GLY A 616 1.64 -26.98 26.69
CA GLY A 616 1.15 -28.06 25.84
C GLY A 616 2.12 -29.23 25.68
N GLY A 617 3.43 -29.02 25.92
CA GLY A 617 4.45 -30.05 25.70
C GLY A 617 4.71 -30.37 24.23
N LEU A 618 4.27 -29.51 23.29
CA LEU A 618 4.49 -29.69 21.86
C LEU A 618 5.97 -29.44 21.51
N ALA A 619 6.47 -30.13 20.49
CA ALA A 619 7.81 -29.87 19.98
C ALA A 619 7.90 -28.44 19.41
N ALA A 620 9.08 -27.81 19.52
CA ALA A 620 9.29 -26.43 19.07
C ALA A 620 8.92 -26.20 17.60
N ALA A 621 9.13 -27.21 16.76
CA ALA A 621 8.83 -27.15 15.34
C ALA A 621 7.32 -27.25 15.03
N ASP A 622 6.51 -27.77 15.96
CA ASP A 622 5.06 -27.92 15.81
C ASP A 622 4.27 -26.72 16.39
N GLY A 623 4.89 -25.93 17.28
CA GLY A 623 4.29 -24.71 17.83
C GLY A 623 3.95 -23.65 16.77
N ASP A 624 4.83 -23.43 15.76
CA ASP A 624 4.52 -22.52 14.64
C ASP A 624 3.43 -23.11 13.71
N ILE A 625 3.36 -24.44 13.58
CA ILE A 625 2.32 -25.12 12.81
C ILE A 625 0.94 -24.83 13.42
N LEU A 626 0.83 -24.92 14.74
CA LEU A 626 -0.38 -24.55 15.49
C LEU A 626 -0.77 -23.10 15.21
N ARG A 627 0.15 -22.14 15.39
CA ARG A 627 -0.10 -20.72 15.09
C ARG A 627 -0.59 -20.51 13.65
N ARG A 628 0.08 -21.12 12.66
CA ARG A 628 -0.30 -21.00 11.24
C ARG A 628 -1.69 -21.54 10.97
N ALA A 629 -2.00 -22.73 11.50
CA ALA A 629 -3.30 -23.36 11.32
C ALA A 629 -4.44 -22.44 11.82
N MET A 630 -4.21 -21.76 12.94
CA MET A 630 -5.22 -20.88 13.54
C MET A 630 -5.28 -19.47 12.94
N SER A 631 -4.29 -19.07 12.13
CA SER A 631 -4.32 -17.78 11.39
C SER A 631 -5.26 -17.77 10.18
N GLY A 632 -5.97 -18.86 9.91
CA GLY A 632 -6.97 -18.98 8.84
C GLY A 632 -6.41 -19.00 7.42
N LYS A 633 -5.10 -18.83 7.24
CA LYS A 633 -4.42 -18.90 5.94
C LYS A 633 -4.30 -20.36 5.47
N GLY A 634 -5.29 -20.80 4.68
CA GLY A 634 -5.10 -21.82 3.63
C GLY A 634 -4.95 -23.28 4.07
N ARG A 635 -5.60 -23.74 5.15
CA ARG A 635 -5.63 -25.18 5.48
C ARG A 635 -7.05 -25.70 5.68
N SER A 636 -7.25 -26.98 5.36
CA SER A 636 -8.52 -27.69 5.55
C SER A 636 -8.91 -27.74 7.03
N LYS A 637 -10.22 -27.73 7.32
CA LYS A 637 -10.78 -27.87 8.68
C LYS A 637 -10.22 -29.09 9.42
N GLU A 638 -9.91 -30.15 8.68
CA GLU A 638 -9.34 -31.41 9.19
C GLU A 638 -7.94 -31.22 9.80
N ALA A 639 -7.08 -30.41 9.18
CA ALA A 639 -5.74 -30.14 9.69
C ALA A 639 -5.79 -29.35 11.01
N LEU A 640 -6.74 -28.43 11.14
CA LEU A 640 -6.96 -27.67 12.38
C LEU A 640 -7.43 -28.60 13.51
N GLN A 641 -8.35 -29.52 13.21
CA GLN A 641 -8.86 -30.49 14.19
C GLN A 641 -7.76 -31.43 14.69
N LYS A 642 -6.89 -31.91 13.79
CA LYS A 642 -5.76 -32.77 14.18
C LYS A 642 -4.84 -32.08 15.19
N VAL A 643 -4.47 -30.82 14.93
CA VAL A 643 -3.60 -30.06 15.83
C VAL A 643 -4.26 -29.83 17.19
N LYS A 644 -5.58 -29.61 17.21
CA LYS A 644 -6.36 -29.49 18.45
C LYS A 644 -6.29 -30.78 19.27
N ASP A 645 -6.53 -31.92 18.64
CA ASP A 645 -6.52 -33.22 19.31
C ASP A 645 -5.11 -33.55 19.86
N ASP A 646 -4.06 -33.26 19.09
CA ASP A 646 -2.67 -33.42 19.49
C ASP A 646 -2.30 -32.55 20.70
N PHE A 647 -2.81 -31.30 20.77
CA PHE A 647 -2.62 -30.41 21.92
C PHE A 647 -3.25 -31.00 23.19
N PHE A 648 -4.51 -31.43 23.14
CA PHE A 648 -5.17 -32.02 24.31
C PHE A 648 -4.54 -33.33 24.76
N ALA A 649 -4.13 -34.18 23.82
CA ALA A 649 -3.41 -35.42 24.13
C ALA A 649 -2.08 -35.13 24.83
N SER A 650 -1.37 -34.08 24.42
CA SER A 650 -0.10 -33.68 25.02
C SER A 650 -0.28 -33.05 26.40
N CYS A 651 -1.27 -32.18 26.59
CA CYS A 651 -1.65 -31.63 27.91
C CYS A 651 -2.01 -32.74 28.91
N LYS A 652 -2.72 -33.78 28.45
CA LYS A 652 -3.07 -34.94 29.29
C LYS A 652 -1.83 -35.73 29.71
N LYS A 653 -0.84 -35.89 28.81
CA LYS A 653 0.45 -36.53 29.14
C LYS A 653 1.27 -35.72 30.16
N GLN A 654 1.17 -34.39 30.13
CA GLN A 654 1.81 -33.50 31.11
C GLN A 654 1.08 -33.45 32.46
N GLY A 655 -0.08 -34.13 32.60
CA GLY A 655 -0.84 -34.18 33.85
C GLY A 655 -1.70 -32.94 34.13
N HIS A 656 -1.98 -32.12 33.11
CA HIS A 656 -2.79 -30.91 33.29
C HIS A 656 -4.31 -31.21 33.35
N PRO A 657 -5.09 -30.48 34.16
CA PRO A 657 -6.54 -30.62 34.19
C PRO A 657 -7.20 -30.33 32.83
N GLU A 658 -8.21 -31.13 32.48
CA GLU A 658 -8.89 -30.99 31.18
C GLU A 658 -9.61 -29.64 31.05
N GLN A 659 -10.33 -29.20 32.08
CA GLN A 659 -11.03 -27.92 32.09
C GLN A 659 -10.08 -26.73 31.87
N LEU A 660 -8.91 -26.75 32.53
CA LEU A 660 -7.89 -25.71 32.36
C LEU A 660 -7.32 -25.72 30.94
N SER A 661 -7.05 -26.91 30.40
CA SER A 661 -6.52 -27.07 29.05
C SER A 661 -7.53 -26.62 27.98
N GLN A 662 -8.84 -26.85 28.20
CA GLN A 662 -9.91 -26.37 27.32
C GLN A 662 -10.00 -24.84 27.33
N GLU A 663 -9.90 -24.21 28.49
CA GLU A 663 -9.91 -22.75 28.61
C GLU A 663 -8.68 -22.12 27.95
N ILE A 664 -7.49 -22.69 28.14
CA ILE A 664 -6.26 -22.23 27.48
C ILE A 664 -6.37 -22.34 25.96
N TYR A 665 -6.87 -23.47 25.46
CA TYR A 665 -7.09 -23.65 24.02
C TYR A 665 -8.11 -22.65 23.46
N ARG A 666 -9.21 -22.40 24.19
CA ARG A 666 -10.21 -21.37 23.81
C ARG A 666 -9.58 -20.00 23.67
N GLN A 667 -8.71 -19.61 24.61
CA GLN A 667 -7.97 -18.35 24.52
C GLN A 667 -7.08 -18.33 23.27
N ILE A 668 -6.26 -19.37 23.08
CA ILE A 668 -5.38 -19.52 21.90
C ILE A 668 -6.17 -19.36 20.59
N GLU A 669 -7.33 -20.03 20.45
CA GLU A 669 -8.20 -19.98 19.27
C GLU A 669 -8.75 -18.56 19.05
N SER A 670 -9.26 -17.92 20.11
CA SER A 670 -9.79 -16.55 20.03
C SER A 670 -8.71 -15.51 19.67
N PHE A 671 -7.45 -15.76 20.03
CA PHE A 671 -6.33 -14.86 19.79
C PHE A 671 -5.65 -15.07 18.43
N ALA A 672 -5.67 -16.27 17.88
CA ALA A 672 -4.86 -16.59 16.72
C ALA A 672 -5.18 -15.78 15.46
N GLY A 673 -6.44 -15.35 15.30
CA GLY A 673 -6.83 -14.44 14.21
C GLY A 673 -6.29 -13.01 14.34
N TYR A 674 -5.81 -12.61 15.52
CA TYR A 674 -5.51 -11.21 15.87
C TYR A 674 -4.17 -10.98 16.57
N SER A 675 -3.45 -12.05 16.93
CA SER A 675 -2.12 -12.02 17.52
C SER A 675 -1.08 -11.34 16.62
N PHE A 676 -0.15 -10.61 17.22
CA PHE A 676 0.84 -9.81 16.48
C PHE A 676 2.29 -10.28 16.69
N CYS A 677 3.18 -10.04 15.72
CA CYS A 677 4.59 -10.38 15.84
C CYS A 677 5.30 -9.39 16.78
N LYS A 678 5.82 -9.87 17.92
CA LYS A 678 6.52 -9.02 18.91
C LYS A 678 7.69 -8.30 18.28
N ALA A 679 8.49 -9.02 17.50
CA ALA A 679 9.69 -8.48 16.84
C ALA A 679 9.38 -7.33 15.87
N HIS A 680 8.31 -7.46 15.08
CA HIS A 680 7.85 -6.40 14.19
C HIS A 680 7.37 -5.16 14.96
N SER A 681 6.60 -5.37 16.04
CA SER A 681 6.15 -4.28 16.89
C SER A 681 7.31 -3.55 17.57
N ALA A 682 8.35 -4.29 17.96
CA ALA A 682 9.57 -3.78 18.56
C ALA A 682 10.37 -2.89 17.61
N SER A 683 10.52 -3.29 16.34
CA SER A 683 11.20 -2.49 15.31
C SER A 683 10.59 -1.09 15.18
N TYR A 684 9.27 -0.99 15.05
CA TYR A 684 8.61 0.31 14.93
C TYR A 684 8.56 1.11 16.21
N ALA A 685 8.48 0.47 17.37
CA ALA A 685 8.53 1.18 18.64
C ALA A 685 9.87 1.94 18.79
N VAL A 686 10.99 1.42 18.28
CA VAL A 686 12.27 2.15 18.29
C VAL A 686 12.19 3.41 17.44
N GLU A 687 11.63 3.33 16.24
CA GLU A 687 11.43 4.49 15.37
C GLU A 687 10.49 5.53 16.00
N SER A 688 9.44 5.08 16.67
CA SER A 688 8.55 5.96 17.43
C SER A 688 9.30 6.72 18.52
N TYR A 689 10.23 6.06 19.23
CA TYR A 689 11.08 6.70 20.23
C TYR A 689 12.09 7.67 19.61
N GLN A 690 12.71 7.32 18.48
CA GLN A 690 13.59 8.25 17.75
C GLN A 690 12.84 9.51 17.32
N SER A 691 11.64 9.33 16.74
CA SER A 691 10.76 10.43 16.36
C SER A 691 10.37 11.29 17.57
N LEU A 692 10.03 10.65 18.69
CA LEU A 692 9.62 11.35 19.91
C LEU A 692 10.79 12.11 20.54
N TYR A 693 11.99 11.53 20.54
CA TYR A 693 13.21 12.19 21.00
C TYR A 693 13.48 13.47 20.19
N LEU A 694 13.48 13.35 18.85
CA LEU A 694 13.66 14.50 17.97
C LEU A 694 12.57 15.56 18.17
N LYS A 695 11.31 15.14 18.32
CA LYS A 695 10.21 16.05 18.64
C LYS A 695 10.41 16.76 19.98
N THR A 696 10.95 16.08 20.97
CA THR A 696 11.08 16.62 22.34
C THR A 696 12.16 17.69 22.40
N TYR A 697 13.31 17.44 21.80
CA TYR A 697 14.48 18.32 21.90
C TYR A 697 14.60 19.31 20.73
N TYR A 698 14.08 18.97 19.55
CA TYR A 698 14.14 19.77 18.32
C TYR A 698 12.78 19.85 17.62
N PRO A 699 11.72 20.33 18.32
CA PRO A 699 10.35 20.24 17.82
C PRO A 699 10.10 21.01 16.52
N ILE A 700 10.76 22.15 16.31
CA ILE A 700 10.54 23.02 15.14
C ILE A 700 11.12 22.34 13.89
N GLU A 701 12.36 21.85 13.96
CA GLU A 701 13.02 21.10 12.90
C GLU A 701 12.28 19.79 12.61
N PHE A 702 11.89 19.06 13.67
CA PHE A 702 11.14 17.80 13.53
C PHE A 702 9.80 18.02 12.85
N MET A 703 8.99 19.00 13.26
CA MET A 703 7.72 19.30 12.59
C MET A 703 7.92 19.77 11.15
N THR A 704 8.98 20.54 10.87
CA THR A 704 9.34 20.95 9.50
C THR A 704 9.63 19.73 8.62
N ALA A 705 10.40 18.76 9.13
CA ALA A 705 10.67 17.50 8.44
C ALA A 705 9.39 16.67 8.22
N VAL A 706 8.49 16.59 9.20
CA VAL A 706 7.19 15.93 9.06
C VAL A 706 6.36 16.59 7.95
N ILE A 707 6.31 17.93 7.90
CA ILE A 707 5.62 18.71 6.85
C ILE A 707 6.22 18.41 5.47
N ASN A 708 7.55 18.40 5.35
CA ASN A 708 8.26 18.12 4.08
C ASN A 708 8.07 16.70 3.55
N ASN A 709 7.71 15.77 4.43
CA ASN A 709 7.39 14.39 4.08
C ASN A 709 5.88 14.12 4.02
N PHE A 710 5.06 15.18 4.03
CA PHE A 710 3.59 15.15 3.97
C PHE A 710 2.93 14.36 5.11
N GLY A 711 3.66 14.16 6.22
CA GLY A 711 3.24 13.42 7.40
C GLY A 711 2.66 12.02 7.14
N GLY A 712 2.02 11.49 8.17
CA GLY A 712 1.43 10.16 8.20
C GLY A 712 -0.10 10.19 8.20
N PHE A 713 -0.68 10.25 9.39
CA PHE A 713 -2.11 10.03 9.63
C PHE A 713 -3.00 11.22 9.28
N TYR A 714 -2.57 12.43 9.63
CA TYR A 714 -3.33 13.67 9.43
C TYR A 714 -2.89 14.43 8.18
N ARG A 715 -3.73 15.35 7.71
CA ARG A 715 -3.38 16.34 6.68
C ARG A 715 -2.31 17.34 7.14
N THR A 716 -1.60 17.95 6.18
CA THR A 716 -0.46 18.86 6.42
C THR A 716 -0.75 19.99 7.40
N GLU A 717 -1.95 20.59 7.35
CA GLU A 717 -2.39 21.65 8.26
C GLU A 717 -2.23 21.29 9.75
N VAL A 718 -2.45 20.02 10.11
CA VAL A 718 -2.36 19.57 11.51
C VAL A 718 -0.92 19.60 12.01
N TYR A 719 0.06 19.27 11.15
CA TYR A 719 1.48 19.35 11.53
C TYR A 719 1.97 20.80 11.53
N ILE A 720 1.40 21.67 10.70
CA ILE A 720 1.66 23.12 10.75
C ILE A 720 1.11 23.70 12.06
N HIS A 721 -0.08 23.28 12.48
CA HIS A 721 -0.63 23.62 13.79
C HIS A 721 0.28 23.13 14.93
N GLU A 722 0.73 21.88 14.89
CA GLU A 722 1.64 21.33 15.90
C GLU A 722 3.00 22.06 15.93
N ALA A 723 3.53 22.49 14.78
CA ALA A 723 4.72 23.34 14.71
C ALA A 723 4.49 24.69 15.40
N LYS A 724 3.34 25.31 15.19
CA LYS A 724 2.94 26.56 15.85
C LYS A 724 2.80 26.37 17.37
N MET A 725 2.17 25.28 17.80
CA MET A 725 2.05 24.92 19.23
C MET A 725 3.41 24.65 19.87
N SER A 726 4.41 24.26 19.07
CA SER A 726 5.79 24.09 19.50
C SER A 726 6.62 25.39 19.51
N GLY A 727 5.99 26.54 19.21
CA GLY A 727 6.61 27.87 19.25
C GLY A 727 7.21 28.35 17.93
N ALA A 728 6.87 27.74 16.80
CA ALA A 728 7.29 28.20 15.48
C ALA A 728 6.44 29.37 14.96
N ASN A 729 7.08 30.30 14.26
CA ASN A 729 6.42 31.37 13.51
C ASN A 729 6.21 30.91 12.06
N ILE A 730 4.97 30.60 11.70
CA ILE A 730 4.64 30.12 10.35
C ILE A 730 4.44 31.29 9.39
N HIS A 731 5.14 31.26 8.26
CA HIS A 731 5.04 32.25 7.19
C HIS A 731 4.61 31.60 5.87
N ASN A 732 3.77 32.31 5.12
CA ASN A 732 3.42 31.93 3.74
C ASN A 732 4.66 31.85 2.83
N PRO A 733 4.56 31.13 1.69
CA PRO A 733 5.64 31.07 0.71
C PRO A 733 6.16 32.45 0.32
N CYS A 734 7.47 32.57 0.09
CA CYS A 734 8.18 33.81 -0.24
C CYS A 734 9.19 33.56 -1.35
N VAL A 735 9.18 34.35 -2.43
CA VAL A 735 10.15 34.18 -3.53
C VAL A 735 11.60 34.35 -3.10
N ASN A 736 11.87 35.10 -2.03
CA ASN A 736 13.23 35.33 -1.52
C ASN A 736 13.66 34.40 -0.39
N LEU A 737 12.73 33.83 0.38
CA LEU A 737 13.05 33.09 1.61
C LEU A 737 12.61 31.62 1.59
N SER A 738 11.56 31.28 0.83
CA SER A 738 11.09 29.91 0.73
C SER A 738 11.90 29.11 -0.26
N GLU A 739 12.09 27.82 0.03
CA GLU A 739 12.60 26.84 -0.93
C GLU A 739 11.41 26.08 -1.58
N ASN A 740 11.70 25.08 -2.41
CA ASN A 740 10.64 24.21 -2.93
C ASN A 740 9.96 23.44 -1.78
N GLN A 741 10.79 22.92 -0.86
CA GLN A 741 10.36 22.36 0.42
C GLN A 741 10.29 23.45 1.48
N THR A 742 9.53 23.19 2.56
CA THR A 742 9.43 24.09 3.71
C THR A 742 10.78 24.16 4.42
N ASN A 743 11.26 25.38 4.68
CA ASN A 743 12.55 25.61 5.33
C ASN A 743 12.37 26.36 6.66
N VAL A 744 13.36 26.20 7.54
CA VAL A 744 13.39 26.80 8.89
C VAL A 744 14.62 27.69 9.05
N GLN A 745 14.42 28.87 9.65
CA GLN A 745 15.47 29.81 10.03
C GLN A 745 15.23 30.29 11.46
N GLY A 746 16.01 29.77 12.40
CA GLY A 746 15.76 29.96 13.84
C GLY A 746 14.41 29.37 14.22
N LYS A 747 13.44 30.23 14.54
CA LYS A 747 12.04 29.85 14.84
C LYS A 747 11.06 30.12 13.70
N ASN A 748 11.50 30.73 12.61
CA ASN A 748 10.65 31.08 11.48
C ASN A 748 10.60 29.91 10.49
N ILE A 749 9.41 29.39 10.23
CA ILE A 749 9.15 28.38 9.20
C ILE A 749 8.53 29.10 8.00
N TYR A 750 9.17 28.98 6.84
CA TYR A 750 8.63 29.47 5.58
C TYR A 750 8.08 28.28 4.79
N LEU A 751 6.77 28.29 4.53
CA LEU A 751 6.14 27.21 3.76
C LEU A 751 6.76 27.12 2.36
N GLY A 752 7.05 25.89 1.94
CA GLY A 752 7.61 25.59 0.64
C GLY A 752 6.59 25.74 -0.49
N PHE A 753 7.08 26.03 -1.69
CA PHE A 753 6.23 26.13 -2.89
C PHE A 753 5.46 24.86 -3.21
N GLN A 754 5.95 23.68 -2.78
CA GLN A 754 5.27 22.39 -2.95
C GLN A 754 3.86 22.32 -2.34
N HIS A 755 3.52 23.22 -1.39
CA HIS A 755 2.21 23.25 -0.75
C HIS A 755 1.18 24.09 -1.54
N LEU A 756 1.62 24.88 -2.52
CA LEU A 756 0.71 25.70 -3.33
C LEU A 756 -0.02 24.83 -4.35
N LYS A 757 -1.34 24.89 -4.32
CA LYS A 757 -2.17 24.32 -5.38
C LYS A 757 -1.94 25.06 -6.69
N SER A 758 -1.98 24.32 -7.79
CA SER A 758 -1.94 24.86 -9.15
C SER A 758 -0.64 25.57 -9.55
N LEU A 759 0.41 25.51 -8.72
CA LEU A 759 1.76 25.94 -9.10
C LEU A 759 2.50 24.77 -9.77
N ASN A 760 3.09 25.02 -10.94
CA ASN A 760 3.90 24.02 -11.63
C ASN A 760 5.24 23.82 -10.91
N SER A 761 5.61 22.57 -10.62
CA SER A 761 6.86 22.20 -9.95
C SER A 761 8.11 22.75 -10.66
N ASN A 762 8.09 22.80 -11.99
CA ASN A 762 9.21 23.30 -12.77
C ASN A 762 9.46 24.80 -12.53
N ILE A 763 8.39 25.57 -12.33
CA ILE A 763 8.49 27.02 -12.05
C ILE A 763 9.02 27.23 -10.63
N SER A 764 8.56 26.45 -9.65
CA SER A 764 9.09 26.55 -8.28
C SER A 764 10.58 26.21 -8.20
N GLU A 765 11.03 25.19 -8.93
CA GLU A 765 12.46 24.86 -9.02
C GLU A 765 13.26 25.97 -9.71
N LEU A 766 12.72 26.53 -10.80
CA LEU A 766 13.35 27.64 -11.52
C LEU A 766 13.52 28.89 -10.63
N ILE A 767 12.50 29.27 -9.87
CA ILE A 767 12.56 30.41 -8.92
C ILE A 767 13.71 30.22 -7.93
N VAL A 768 13.83 29.02 -7.36
CA VAL A 768 14.87 28.72 -6.35
C VAL A 768 16.26 28.71 -6.99
N ASN A 769 16.42 28.07 -8.14
CA ASN A 769 17.71 27.96 -8.82
C ASN A 769 18.22 29.30 -9.36
N GLU A 770 17.33 30.11 -9.93
CA GLU A 770 17.67 31.45 -10.40
C GLU A 770 18.09 32.34 -9.23
N ARG A 771 17.34 32.35 -8.11
CA ARG A 771 17.71 33.08 -6.89
C ARG A 771 19.08 32.66 -6.36
N LYS A 772 19.38 31.36 -6.34
CA LYS A 772 20.69 30.85 -5.88
C LYS A 772 21.83 31.31 -6.78
N THR A 773 21.58 31.50 -8.07
CA THR A 773 22.60 31.90 -9.05
C THR A 773 22.80 33.42 -9.09
N ASN A 774 21.73 34.20 -9.04
CA ASN A 774 21.74 35.64 -9.30
C ASN A 774 21.34 36.51 -8.08
N GLY A 775 21.18 35.89 -6.91
CA GLY A 775 20.81 36.56 -5.66
C GLY A 775 19.31 36.88 -5.54
N ASN A 776 18.95 37.55 -4.44
CA ASN A 776 17.55 37.85 -4.10
C ASN A 776 16.88 38.80 -5.13
N TYR A 777 15.59 38.57 -5.36
CA TYR A 777 14.72 39.45 -6.14
C TYR A 777 14.54 40.78 -5.42
N GLN A 778 14.72 41.88 -6.16
CA GLN A 778 14.62 43.24 -5.61
C GLN A 778 13.23 43.84 -5.81
N SER A 779 12.51 43.45 -6.86
CA SER A 779 11.16 43.93 -7.14
C SER A 779 10.34 42.90 -7.93
N LEU A 780 9.06 43.21 -8.18
CA LEU A 780 8.21 42.37 -9.04
C LEU A 780 8.70 42.38 -10.50
N GLU A 781 9.19 43.51 -10.99
CA GLU A 781 9.76 43.69 -12.32
C GLU A 781 11.04 42.87 -12.48
N ASP A 782 11.92 42.90 -11.47
CA ASP A 782 13.15 42.09 -11.43
C ASP A 782 12.81 40.59 -11.49
N PHE A 783 11.78 40.15 -10.77
CA PHE A 783 11.28 38.78 -10.84
C PHE A 783 10.74 38.40 -12.22
N ILE A 784 9.86 39.20 -12.81
CA ILE A 784 9.26 38.93 -14.14
C ILE A 784 10.32 38.89 -15.24
N ASN A 785 11.37 39.71 -15.13
CA ASN A 785 12.46 39.72 -16.10
C ASN A 785 13.37 38.49 -16.00
N ARG A 786 13.49 37.87 -14.83
CA ARG A 786 14.35 36.70 -14.58
C ARG A 786 13.63 35.37 -14.74
N ILE A 787 12.32 35.34 -14.51
CA ILE A 787 11.51 34.12 -14.53
C ILE A 787 10.47 34.22 -15.63
N PRO A 788 10.49 33.33 -16.65
CA PRO A 788 9.48 33.28 -17.69
C PRO A 788 8.15 32.75 -17.10
N ILE A 789 7.28 33.67 -16.68
CA ILE A 789 6.03 33.36 -15.98
C ILE A 789 4.81 34.00 -16.68
N GLY A 790 3.71 33.24 -16.75
CA GLY A 790 2.42 33.74 -17.23
C GLY A 790 1.64 34.48 -16.14
N VAL A 791 0.64 35.27 -16.56
CA VAL A 791 -0.20 36.08 -15.66
C VAL A 791 -0.90 35.22 -14.59
N GLU A 792 -1.42 34.06 -14.96
CA GLU A 792 -2.15 33.17 -14.04
C GLU A 792 -1.27 32.65 -12.91
N THR A 793 -0.06 32.15 -13.23
CA THR A 793 0.88 31.66 -12.22
C THR A 793 1.41 32.79 -11.35
N LEU A 794 1.67 33.96 -11.94
CA LEU A 794 2.10 35.13 -11.17
C LEU A 794 1.00 35.60 -10.21
N GLN A 795 -0.27 35.54 -10.62
CA GLN A 795 -1.42 35.86 -9.78
C GLN A 795 -1.49 34.95 -8.54
N ILE A 796 -1.20 33.65 -8.68
CA ILE A 796 -1.11 32.71 -7.54
C ILE A 796 -0.05 33.18 -6.53
N LEU A 797 1.15 33.54 -7.01
CA LEU A 797 2.25 34.00 -6.15
C LEU A 797 1.95 35.34 -5.47
N ILE A 798 1.25 36.24 -6.16
CA ILE A 798 0.80 37.52 -5.57
C ILE A 798 -0.24 37.26 -4.49
N PHE A 799 -1.26 36.43 -4.78
CA PHE A 799 -2.35 36.16 -3.83
C PHE A 799 -1.93 35.38 -2.60
N ILE A 800 -0.92 34.50 -2.69
CA ILE A 800 -0.36 33.89 -1.47
C ILE A 800 0.52 34.86 -0.66
N GLY A 801 0.89 36.01 -1.23
CA GLY A 801 1.75 37.00 -0.57
C GLY A 801 3.25 36.70 -0.69
N ALA A 802 3.66 36.06 -1.79
CA ALA A 802 5.07 35.72 -2.02
C ALA A 802 5.97 36.95 -2.24
N PHE A 803 5.39 38.09 -2.61
CA PHE A 803 6.07 39.36 -2.91
C PHE A 803 6.01 40.38 -1.77
N ARG A 804 5.68 39.97 -0.54
CA ARG A 804 5.57 40.86 0.63
C ARG A 804 6.82 41.70 0.92
N PHE A 805 7.99 41.24 0.49
CA PHE A 805 9.26 41.98 0.65
C PHE A 805 9.28 43.31 -0.12
N THR A 806 8.41 43.49 -1.12
CA THR A 806 8.30 44.74 -1.90
C THR A 806 7.62 45.87 -1.13
N GLY A 807 6.95 45.59 0.00
CA GLY A 807 6.15 46.57 0.75
C GLY A 807 4.83 46.98 0.07
N LYS A 808 4.55 46.50 -1.15
CA LYS A 808 3.34 46.81 -1.91
C LYS A 808 2.18 45.87 -1.55
N ARG A 809 0.94 46.34 -1.68
CA ARG A 809 -0.26 45.53 -1.45
C ARG A 809 -0.53 44.58 -2.63
N LYS A 810 -1.22 43.46 -2.37
CA LYS A 810 -1.53 42.44 -3.40
C LYS A 810 -2.29 43.01 -4.62
N ASN A 811 -3.23 43.94 -4.40
CA ASN A 811 -4.00 44.58 -5.49
C ASN A 811 -3.10 45.47 -6.37
N GLU A 812 -2.18 46.21 -5.76
CA GLU A 812 -1.21 47.05 -6.47
C GLU A 812 -0.26 46.18 -7.31
N LEU A 813 0.25 45.09 -6.72
CA LEU A 813 1.10 44.12 -7.43
C LEU A 813 0.36 43.48 -8.61
N LEU A 814 -0.94 43.19 -8.48
CA LEU A 814 -1.73 42.61 -9.57
C LEU A 814 -1.91 43.58 -10.74
N ILE A 815 -2.15 44.86 -10.47
CA ILE A 815 -2.26 45.91 -11.49
C ILE A 815 -0.90 46.08 -12.20
N ILE A 816 0.18 46.20 -11.43
CA ILE A 816 1.55 46.31 -11.97
C ILE A 816 1.88 45.10 -12.83
N ALA A 817 1.62 43.89 -12.34
CA ALA A 817 1.83 42.64 -13.08
C ALA A 817 1.09 42.64 -14.43
N ARG A 818 -0.18 43.05 -14.46
CA ARG A 818 -0.96 43.13 -15.71
C ARG A 818 -0.38 44.18 -16.66
N LEU A 819 -0.01 45.36 -16.17
CA LEU A 819 0.59 46.41 -17.01
C LEU A 819 1.90 45.98 -17.66
N ILE A 820 2.75 45.26 -16.91
CA ILE A 820 4.00 44.70 -17.43
C ILE A 820 3.70 43.60 -18.46
N LEU A 821 2.80 42.68 -18.13
CA LEU A 821 2.55 41.48 -18.93
C LEU A 821 1.69 41.71 -20.19
N ILE A 822 0.95 42.82 -20.31
CA ILE A 822 0.18 43.18 -21.52
C ILE A 822 1.07 43.20 -22.77
N ASN A 823 2.33 43.61 -22.64
CA ASN A 823 3.30 43.68 -23.74
C ASN A 823 4.45 42.65 -23.61
N PHE A 824 4.35 41.72 -22.66
CA PHE A 824 5.43 40.77 -22.35
C PHE A 824 5.06 39.38 -22.89
N LYS A 825 5.85 38.89 -23.85
CA LYS A 825 5.85 37.45 -24.16
C LYS A 825 6.76 36.74 -23.17
N PRO A 826 6.33 35.63 -22.54
CA PRO A 826 7.20 34.83 -21.69
C PRO A 826 8.28 34.18 -22.56
N GLU A 827 9.40 34.86 -22.68
CA GLU A 827 10.60 34.44 -23.41
C GLU A 827 11.79 34.50 -22.44
N ASP A 828 12.75 33.59 -22.60
CA ASP A 828 13.94 33.54 -21.78
C ASP A 828 14.88 34.70 -22.15
N ARG A 829 14.92 35.72 -21.30
CA ARG A 829 15.73 36.92 -21.52
C ARG A 829 17.00 36.80 -20.68
N ASN A 830 18.13 36.62 -21.36
CA ASN A 830 19.44 36.75 -20.73
C ASN A 830 19.53 38.07 -19.94
N LEU A 831 20.31 38.05 -18.85
CA LEU A 831 20.59 39.23 -18.03
C LEU A 831 20.93 40.45 -18.92
N LEU A 832 20.08 41.47 -18.85
CA LEU A 832 20.27 42.71 -19.61
C LEU A 832 21.53 43.43 -19.11
N LEU A 833 22.41 43.82 -20.04
CA LEU A 833 23.62 44.58 -19.74
C LEU A 833 23.31 45.95 -19.09
N LEU A 834 22.15 46.52 -19.44
CA LEU A 834 21.60 47.76 -18.90
C LEU A 834 20.24 47.46 -18.29
N ARG A 835 20.09 47.71 -16.98
CA ARG A 835 18.80 47.57 -16.30
C ARG A 835 17.96 48.82 -16.56
N GLU A 836 16.77 48.64 -17.12
CA GLU A 836 15.80 49.74 -17.18
C GLU A 836 15.36 50.13 -15.76
N PRO A 837 15.26 51.44 -15.45
CA PRO A 837 14.77 51.89 -14.15
C PRO A 837 13.32 51.45 -13.95
N VAL A 838 13.00 50.95 -12.75
CA VAL A 838 11.65 50.54 -12.37
C VAL A 838 10.71 51.74 -12.48
N LYS A 839 9.65 51.62 -13.27
CA LYS A 839 8.59 52.65 -13.35
C LYS A 839 7.73 52.58 -12.10
N GLU A 840 7.79 53.60 -11.26
CA GLU A 840 6.91 53.71 -10.10
C GLU A 840 5.56 54.30 -10.52
N TYR A 841 4.49 53.54 -10.28
CA TYR A 841 3.11 53.99 -10.47
C TYR A 841 2.48 54.32 -9.13
N GLN A 842 1.89 55.51 -9.00
CA GLN A 842 1.11 55.88 -7.82
C GLN A 842 -0.33 55.43 -8.03
N LEU A 843 -0.73 54.36 -7.34
CA LEU A 843 -2.06 53.75 -7.43
C LEU A 843 -2.95 54.22 -6.26
N PRO A 844 -4.29 54.21 -6.43
CA PRO A 844 -5.20 54.47 -5.33
C PRO A 844 -5.07 53.38 -4.25
N VAL A 845 -5.11 53.79 -2.98
CA VAL A 845 -5.02 52.88 -1.83
C VAL A 845 -6.32 52.09 -1.73
N LEU A 846 -6.27 50.81 -2.09
CA LEU A 846 -7.36 49.87 -1.85
C LEU A 846 -7.16 49.22 -0.48
N GLU A 847 -8.09 49.45 0.45
CA GLU A 847 -8.09 48.78 1.75
C GLU A 847 -8.38 47.29 1.56
N ARG A 848 -7.55 46.45 2.19
CA ARG A 848 -7.70 44.99 2.17
C ARG A 848 -7.77 44.46 3.60
N SER A 849 -8.73 43.59 3.86
CA SER A 849 -8.86 42.97 5.17
C SER A 849 -7.92 41.76 5.32
N PRO A 850 -7.35 41.50 6.50
CA PRO A 850 -6.64 40.24 6.79
C PRO A 850 -7.50 38.98 6.53
N PHE A 851 -8.83 39.12 6.57
CA PHE A 851 -9.74 38.02 6.25
C PHE A 851 -9.70 37.64 4.76
N GLU A 852 -9.49 38.59 3.86
CA GLU A 852 -9.34 38.28 2.43
C GLU A 852 -8.08 37.46 2.18
N ASP A 853 -6.99 37.77 2.88
CA ASP A 853 -5.74 37.01 2.80
C ASP A 853 -5.94 35.58 3.30
N ALA A 854 -6.71 35.39 4.37
CA ALA A 854 -7.06 34.06 4.88
C ALA A 854 -7.91 33.25 3.88
N PHE A 855 -8.81 33.88 3.13
CA PHE A 855 -9.58 33.20 2.10
C PHE A 855 -8.74 32.85 0.86
N ASP A 856 -7.79 33.72 0.47
CA ASP A 856 -6.78 33.38 -0.56
C ASP A 856 -5.96 32.15 -0.12
N GLU A 857 -5.53 32.11 1.14
CA GLU A 857 -4.79 31.00 1.72
C GLU A 857 -5.60 29.70 1.73
N ILE A 858 -6.88 29.73 2.11
CA ILE A 858 -7.74 28.53 2.07
C ILE A 858 -7.84 27.99 0.64
N GLU A 859 -8.01 28.87 -0.35
CA GLU A 859 -8.11 28.46 -1.74
C GLU A 859 -6.81 27.83 -2.25
N LEU A 860 -5.66 28.47 -1.96
CA LEU A 860 -4.34 28.10 -2.48
C LEU A 860 -3.59 27.03 -1.67
N LEU A 861 -3.84 26.94 -0.36
CA LEU A 861 -3.18 26.03 0.59
C LEU A 861 -4.11 24.99 1.25
N ASP A 862 -5.45 25.11 1.10
CA ASP A 862 -6.50 24.39 1.87
C ASP A 862 -6.75 24.91 3.30
N PHE A 863 -5.91 25.80 3.85
CA PHE A 863 -6.01 26.27 5.24
C PHE A 863 -5.49 27.70 5.42
N PRO A 864 -5.98 28.44 6.44
CA PRO A 864 -5.49 29.77 6.74
C PRO A 864 -4.21 29.72 7.59
N VAL A 865 -3.27 30.62 7.30
CA VAL A 865 -2.02 30.85 8.03
C VAL A 865 -2.09 32.19 8.78
N SER A 866 -2.62 33.22 8.12
CA SER A 866 -2.69 34.59 8.66
C SER A 866 -3.59 34.72 9.88
N VAL A 867 -4.67 33.93 9.97
CA VAL A 867 -5.58 33.87 11.12
C VAL A 867 -5.97 32.43 11.44
N THR A 868 -6.50 32.20 12.64
CA THR A 868 -7.05 30.88 12.99
C THR A 868 -8.43 30.68 12.36
N ALA A 869 -8.84 29.42 12.15
CA ALA A 869 -10.20 29.10 11.71
C ALA A 869 -11.28 29.67 12.66
N PHE A 870 -10.97 29.84 13.94
CA PHE A 870 -11.88 30.46 14.91
C PHE A 870 -12.08 31.96 14.69
N ASN A 871 -11.09 32.67 14.12
CA ASN A 871 -11.22 34.09 13.79
C ASN A 871 -12.18 34.32 12.61
N LEU A 872 -12.38 33.32 11.75
CA LEU A 872 -13.30 33.38 10.62
C LEU A 872 -14.76 33.18 11.04
N LEU A 873 -15.06 32.91 12.31
CA LEU A 873 -16.42 32.72 12.80
C LEU A 873 -17.16 34.04 12.99
N GLN A 874 -18.47 34.02 12.70
CA GLN A 874 -19.36 35.17 12.97
C GLN A 874 -19.56 35.44 14.47
N THR A 875 -19.24 34.46 15.33
CA THR A 875 -19.38 34.58 16.79
C THR A 875 -18.02 34.80 17.46
N SER A 876 -18.01 35.58 18.55
CA SER A 876 -16.87 35.74 19.45
C SER A 876 -16.79 34.67 20.55
N PHE A 877 -17.83 33.85 20.72
CA PHE A 877 -17.84 32.78 21.72
C PHE A 877 -16.74 31.74 21.41
N ARG A 878 -16.06 31.20 22.43
CA ARG A 878 -14.95 30.24 22.27
C ARG A 878 -15.11 28.93 23.07
N GLY A 879 -16.26 28.72 23.70
CA GLY A 879 -16.51 27.57 24.58
C GLY A 879 -16.45 27.95 26.06
N ASP A 880 -17.15 27.18 26.90
CA ASP A 880 -17.14 27.37 28.35
C ASP A 880 -15.99 26.59 29.02
N VAL A 881 -15.52 25.51 28.37
CA VAL A 881 -14.48 24.60 28.87
C VAL A 881 -13.50 24.30 27.72
N MET A 882 -12.21 24.23 28.05
CA MET A 882 -11.13 23.87 27.11
C MET A 882 -10.66 22.42 27.34
N ALA A 883 -9.99 21.84 26.36
CA ALA A 883 -9.54 20.44 26.35
C ALA A 883 -8.66 20.10 27.56
N ARG A 884 -7.79 21.02 27.97
CA ARG A 884 -6.91 20.88 29.16
C ARG A 884 -7.65 20.68 30.47
N ASP A 885 -8.89 21.18 30.58
CA ASP A 885 -9.70 21.12 31.79
C ASP A 885 -10.71 19.97 31.81
N LEU A 886 -10.78 19.17 30.74
CA LEU A 886 -11.76 18.08 30.63
C LEU A 886 -11.64 17.06 31.77
N THR A 887 -10.42 16.74 32.22
CA THR A 887 -10.20 15.78 33.31
C THR A 887 -10.83 16.23 34.63
N LYS A 888 -10.98 17.55 34.85
CA LYS A 888 -11.61 18.14 36.04
C LYS A 888 -13.15 18.16 35.96
N HIS A 889 -13.71 17.86 34.80
CA HIS A 889 -15.15 17.96 34.51
C HIS A 889 -15.82 16.59 34.32
N HIS A 890 -15.26 15.51 34.88
CA HIS A 890 -15.84 14.17 34.78
C HIS A 890 -17.32 14.15 35.21
N LYS A 891 -18.16 13.51 34.38
CA LYS A 891 -19.63 13.42 34.48
C LYS A 891 -20.38 14.75 34.42
N LYS A 892 -19.73 15.86 34.06
CA LYS A 892 -20.41 17.15 33.84
C LYS A 892 -20.72 17.36 32.36
N ILE A 893 -21.78 18.10 32.09
CA ILE A 893 -22.11 18.57 30.74
C ILE A 893 -21.30 19.83 30.47
N VAL A 894 -20.59 19.85 29.34
CA VAL A 894 -19.76 20.96 28.90
C VAL A 894 -20.17 21.41 27.50
N LYS A 895 -19.95 22.69 27.23
CA LYS A 895 -20.16 23.29 25.91
C LYS A 895 -18.81 23.79 25.39
N MET A 896 -18.39 23.27 24.26
CA MET A 896 -17.09 23.52 23.65
C MET A 896 -17.26 24.00 22.22
N LEU A 897 -16.39 24.92 21.80
CA LEU A 897 -16.25 25.27 20.39
C LEU A 897 -14.94 24.68 19.88
N ALA A 898 -15.01 23.90 18.80
CA ALA A 898 -13.84 23.18 18.32
C ALA A 898 -13.81 23.04 16.79
N TYR A 899 -12.60 22.95 16.24
CA TYR A 899 -12.33 22.72 14.84
C TYR A 899 -12.18 21.24 14.54
N LEU A 900 -12.93 20.73 13.55
CA LEU A 900 -12.96 19.31 13.21
C LEU A 900 -11.72 18.92 12.40
N ILE A 901 -10.93 17.99 12.94
CA ILE A 901 -9.72 17.47 12.28
C ILE A 901 -10.02 16.18 11.56
N SER A 902 -10.51 15.18 12.29
CA SER A 902 -10.80 13.87 11.73
C SER A 902 -12.06 13.25 12.32
N ARG A 903 -12.72 12.39 11.55
CA ARG A 903 -13.80 11.54 12.02
C ARG A 903 -13.62 10.09 11.58
N LYS A 904 -13.93 9.19 12.50
CA LYS A 904 -13.88 7.75 12.29
C LYS A 904 -15.27 7.16 12.44
N HIS A 905 -15.78 6.56 11.36
CA HIS A 905 -17.04 5.83 11.36
C HIS A 905 -16.88 4.45 11.97
N VAL A 906 -17.82 4.05 12.81
CA VAL A 906 -17.92 2.73 13.44
C VAL A 906 -19.38 2.26 13.37
N PRO A 907 -19.69 1.22 12.59
CA PRO A 907 -21.02 0.65 12.53
C PRO A 907 -21.36 -0.10 13.83
N THR A 908 -22.59 0.06 14.33
CA THR A 908 -23.09 -0.64 15.53
C THR A 908 -24.45 -1.28 15.27
N LYS A 909 -24.90 -2.19 16.15
CA LYS A 909 -26.25 -2.80 16.06
C LYS A 909 -27.37 -1.76 16.11
N ARG A 910 -27.13 -0.60 16.73
CA ARG A 910 -28.11 0.48 16.92
C ARG A 910 -28.00 1.59 15.85
N GLY A 911 -27.14 1.40 14.85
CA GLY A 911 -26.87 2.40 13.80
C GLY A 911 -25.42 2.88 13.78
N ASP A 912 -25.14 3.86 12.95
CA ASP A 912 -23.78 4.38 12.77
C ASP A 912 -23.33 5.24 13.97
N MET A 913 -22.14 4.96 14.49
CA MET A 913 -21.45 5.74 15.52
C MET A 913 -20.21 6.39 14.90
N TYR A 914 -19.82 7.57 15.40
CA TYR A 914 -18.61 8.26 14.96
C TYR A 914 -17.76 8.69 16.15
N PHE A 915 -16.44 8.57 16.01
CA PHE A 915 -15.48 9.23 16.88
C PHE A 915 -14.92 10.45 16.16
N GLY A 916 -14.93 11.61 16.82
CA GLY A 916 -14.37 12.84 16.29
C GLY A 916 -13.09 13.23 17.04
N THR A 917 -12.10 13.74 16.33
CA THR A 917 -10.91 14.37 16.91
C THR A 917 -10.90 15.84 16.52
N TRP A 918 -10.67 16.69 17.51
CA TRP A 918 -10.88 18.12 17.42
C TRP A 918 -9.71 18.90 18.02
N ILE A 919 -9.61 20.16 17.61
CA ILE A 919 -8.76 21.17 18.24
C ILE A 919 -9.67 22.24 18.85
N ASP A 920 -9.45 22.62 20.10
CA ASP A 920 -10.19 23.72 20.75
C ASP A 920 -9.60 25.10 20.43
N ALA A 921 -10.15 26.15 21.03
CA ALA A 921 -9.68 27.52 20.80
C ALA A 921 -8.25 27.80 21.32
N ASP A 922 -7.77 27.00 22.29
CA ASP A 922 -6.42 27.09 22.84
C ASP A 922 -5.40 26.28 22.00
N GLY A 923 -5.88 25.49 21.03
CA GLY A 923 -5.05 24.66 20.16
C GLY A 923 -4.85 23.23 20.67
N ASP A 924 -5.49 22.85 21.78
CA ASP A 924 -5.34 21.54 22.42
C ASP A 924 -6.28 20.50 21.77
N PHE A 925 -5.77 19.27 21.63
CA PHE A 925 -6.54 18.16 21.04
C PHE A 925 -7.46 17.49 22.06
N PHE A 926 -8.67 17.12 21.63
CA PHE A 926 -9.56 16.23 22.37
C PHE A 926 -10.42 15.36 21.45
N ASP A 927 -10.98 14.29 22.03
CA ASP A 927 -11.77 13.31 21.31
C ASP A 927 -13.22 13.26 21.79
N THR A 928 -14.14 12.95 20.87
CA THR A 928 -15.58 12.87 21.12
C THR A 928 -16.18 11.57 20.62
N ALA A 929 -17.30 11.18 21.20
CA ALA A 929 -18.14 10.07 20.74
C ALA A 929 -19.52 10.57 20.33
N HIS A 930 -20.00 10.13 19.16
CA HIS A 930 -21.29 10.50 18.57
C HIS A 930 -22.09 9.24 18.27
N PHE A 931 -23.19 9.04 18.99
CA PHE A 931 -24.09 7.90 18.80
C PHE A 931 -25.15 8.15 17.73
N ALA A 932 -25.73 7.07 17.20
CA ALA A 932 -26.70 7.10 16.10
C ALA A 932 -27.86 8.07 16.36
N ASP A 933 -28.43 8.03 17.57
CA ASP A 933 -29.57 8.88 17.95
C ASP A 933 -29.25 10.38 17.84
N CYS A 934 -28.04 10.78 18.27
CA CYS A 934 -27.58 12.17 18.13
C CYS A 934 -27.36 12.54 16.66
N LEU A 935 -26.80 11.64 15.86
CA LEU A 935 -26.44 11.90 14.48
C LEU A 935 -27.64 12.01 13.54
N LEU A 936 -28.76 11.37 13.88
CA LEU A 936 -30.03 11.53 13.15
C LEU A 936 -30.54 12.96 13.23
N SER A 937 -30.47 13.60 14.40
CA SER A 937 -30.90 14.99 14.60
C SER A 937 -29.82 16.02 14.26
N TYR A 938 -28.56 15.68 14.50
CA TYR A 938 -27.41 16.58 14.38
C TYR A 938 -26.27 15.90 13.59
N PRO A 939 -26.39 15.74 12.27
CA PRO A 939 -25.34 15.12 11.46
C PRO A 939 -24.14 16.05 11.23
N PHE A 940 -22.98 15.45 10.93
CA PHE A 940 -21.80 16.20 10.46
C PHE A 940 -22.10 16.90 9.13
N LYS A 941 -21.66 18.15 8.99
CA LYS A 941 -21.83 19.01 7.81
C LYS A 941 -20.48 19.38 7.13
N GLY A 942 -19.54 18.43 7.15
CA GLY A 942 -18.17 18.57 6.60
C GLY A 942 -17.20 19.33 7.51
N GLY A 943 -15.99 19.59 7.02
CA GLY A 943 -14.93 20.29 7.77
C GLY A 943 -15.33 21.70 8.22
N GLY A 944 -14.76 22.16 9.34
CA GLY A 944 -15.03 23.48 9.92
C GLY A 944 -15.15 23.46 11.45
N CYS A 945 -15.57 24.59 12.02
CA CYS A 945 -15.75 24.72 13.46
C CYS A 945 -17.19 24.37 13.88
N TYR A 946 -17.31 23.68 15.00
CA TYR A 946 -18.57 23.22 15.55
C TYR A 946 -18.73 23.69 17.00
N LEU A 947 -19.96 24.03 17.36
CA LEU A 947 -20.38 24.15 18.74
C LEU A 947 -20.89 22.79 19.20
N LEU A 948 -20.27 22.26 20.25
CA LEU A 948 -20.47 20.92 20.79
C LEU A 948 -21.04 21.04 22.21
N LEU A 949 -22.12 20.31 22.48
CA LEU A 949 -22.67 20.13 23.83
C LEU A 949 -22.61 18.63 24.14
N GLY A 950 -21.99 18.27 25.27
CA GLY A 950 -21.83 16.87 25.62
C GLY A 950 -21.38 16.63 27.06
N GLN A 951 -21.48 15.38 27.50
CA GLN A 951 -21.04 14.95 28.82
C GLN A 951 -19.60 14.44 28.77
N VAL A 952 -18.76 14.87 29.70
CA VAL A 952 -17.37 14.41 29.77
C VAL A 952 -17.28 13.09 30.52
N GLU A 953 -16.74 12.07 29.86
CA GLU A 953 -16.36 10.80 30.45
C GLU A 953 -14.84 10.74 30.58
N VAL A 954 -14.32 10.20 31.69
CA VAL A 954 -12.89 10.05 31.91
C VAL A 954 -12.63 8.58 32.17
N ASP A 955 -11.97 7.94 31.22
CA ASP A 955 -11.60 6.53 31.28
C ASP A 955 -10.12 6.45 31.65
N TYR A 956 -9.85 6.05 32.90
CA TYR A 956 -8.54 6.15 33.56
C TYR A 956 -7.97 7.59 33.54
N HIS A 957 -7.16 7.91 32.53
CA HIS A 957 -6.49 9.20 32.35
C HIS A 957 -6.81 9.86 31.00
N PHE A 958 -7.81 9.34 30.28
CA PHE A 958 -8.21 9.79 28.97
C PHE A 958 -9.65 10.37 29.00
N PRO A 959 -9.83 11.68 28.81
CA PRO A 959 -11.14 12.29 28.69
C PRO A 959 -11.72 12.09 27.29
N THR A 960 -13.02 11.84 27.20
CA THR A 960 -13.81 11.79 25.97
C THR A 960 -15.12 12.51 26.19
N VAL A 961 -15.58 13.31 25.23
CA VAL A 961 -16.88 14.00 25.35
C VAL A 961 -17.94 13.25 24.54
N THR A 962 -18.97 12.74 25.22
CA THR A 962 -20.14 12.14 24.56
C THR A 962 -21.09 13.24 24.14
N ILE A 963 -21.26 13.42 22.83
CA ILE A 963 -22.02 14.53 22.26
C ILE A 963 -23.51 14.26 22.30
N SER A 964 -24.26 15.23 22.83
CA SER A 964 -25.73 15.24 22.84
C SER A 964 -26.31 16.17 21.78
N LYS A 965 -25.63 17.29 21.48
CA LYS A 965 -25.99 18.23 20.41
C LYS A 965 -24.74 18.79 19.75
N MET A 966 -24.81 19.00 18.44
CA MET A 966 -23.78 19.75 17.73
C MET A 966 -24.35 20.59 16.58
N ALA A 967 -23.67 21.70 16.29
CA ALA A 967 -23.98 22.56 15.16
C ALA A 967 -22.70 23.11 14.52
N LYS A 968 -22.62 23.05 13.19
CA LYS A 968 -21.54 23.72 12.43
C LYS A 968 -21.77 25.22 12.50
N MET A 969 -20.74 25.97 12.92
CA MET A 969 -20.82 27.40 13.10
C MET A 969 -20.52 28.13 11.76
N PRO A 970 -21.29 29.17 11.42
CA PRO A 970 -21.11 29.89 10.17
C PRO A 970 -19.84 30.74 10.21
N PHE A 971 -19.09 30.71 9.12
CA PHE A 971 -17.96 31.61 8.89
C PHE A 971 -18.48 32.94 8.33
N ILE A 972 -17.67 33.99 8.44
CA ILE A 972 -17.92 35.28 7.78
C ILE A 972 -18.03 35.07 6.26
N PRO A 973 -18.93 35.78 5.56
CA PRO A 973 -18.99 35.73 4.10
C PRO A 973 -17.64 36.09 3.48
N ASP A 974 -17.24 35.42 2.40
CA ASP A 974 -15.97 35.71 1.71
C ASP A 974 -15.99 37.16 1.18
N PRO A 975 -15.16 38.08 1.75
CA PRO A 975 -15.22 39.49 1.38
C PRO A 975 -14.87 39.73 -0.09
N ARG A 976 -14.11 38.81 -0.72
CA ARG A 976 -13.72 38.87 -2.14
C ARG A 976 -14.91 38.72 -3.09
N TYR A 977 -15.99 38.09 -2.62
CA TYR A 977 -17.20 37.80 -3.40
C TYR A 977 -18.46 38.44 -2.81
N ALA A 978 -18.33 39.47 -1.99
CA ALA A 978 -19.43 40.10 -1.27
C ALA A 978 -20.57 40.61 -2.18
N ALA A 979 -20.28 40.94 -3.44
CA ALA A 979 -21.24 41.41 -4.43
C ALA A 979 -21.99 40.30 -5.20
N THR A 980 -21.67 39.02 -4.95
CA THR A 980 -22.26 37.85 -5.66
C THR A 980 -22.81 36.82 -4.67
N ASP A 981 -24.14 36.69 -4.62
CA ASP A 981 -24.82 35.84 -3.62
C ASP A 981 -24.48 34.34 -3.72
N GLU A 982 -24.20 33.82 -4.92
CA GLU A 982 -23.93 32.38 -5.12
C GLU A 982 -22.52 31.95 -4.65
N LYS A 983 -21.53 32.85 -4.66
CA LYS A 983 -20.11 32.48 -4.43
C LYS A 983 -19.59 32.81 -3.03
N ARG A 984 -20.32 33.60 -2.23
CA ARG A 984 -19.88 34.09 -0.92
C ARG A 984 -19.56 33.01 0.14
N PHE A 985 -20.05 31.78 -0.05
CA PHE A 985 -19.81 30.65 0.86
C PHE A 985 -19.04 29.49 0.21
N HIS A 986 -18.61 29.63 -1.06
CA HIS A 986 -17.98 28.54 -1.81
C HIS A 986 -16.66 28.09 -1.18
N THR A 987 -15.79 29.04 -0.80
CA THR A 987 -14.49 28.77 -0.18
C THR A 987 -14.63 28.00 1.14
N GLN A 988 -15.72 28.23 1.88
CA GLN A 988 -15.99 27.53 3.15
C GLN A 988 -16.33 26.05 2.95
N GLN A 989 -16.87 25.68 1.79
CA GLN A 989 -17.16 24.28 1.44
C GLN A 989 -15.88 23.50 1.09
N GLN A 990 -14.77 24.20 0.84
CA GLN A 990 -13.48 23.58 0.53
C GLN A 990 -12.72 23.14 1.78
N ILE A 991 -13.12 23.57 2.98
CA ILE A 991 -12.48 23.15 4.22
C ILE A 991 -12.62 21.64 4.40
N LYS A 992 -11.47 20.96 4.42
CA LYS A 992 -11.38 19.51 4.47
C LYS A 992 -11.44 18.99 5.90
N GLU A 993 -11.73 17.69 6.00
CA GLU A 993 -11.65 16.87 7.20
C GLU A 993 -11.07 15.51 6.80
N ASP A 994 -10.37 14.86 7.72
CA ASP A 994 -9.88 13.49 7.49
C ASP A 994 -11.00 12.50 7.84
N ILE A 995 -11.38 11.63 6.88
CA ILE A 995 -12.48 10.68 7.04
C ILE A 995 -11.96 9.24 6.98
N SER A 996 -12.13 8.51 8.08
CA SER A 996 -11.86 7.07 8.14
C SER A 996 -13.17 6.29 8.18
N MET A 997 -13.51 5.62 7.07
CA MET A 997 -14.69 4.74 6.99
C MET A 997 -14.35 3.33 7.47
N THR A 998 -15.27 2.68 8.20
CA THR A 998 -15.08 1.30 8.67
C THR A 998 -16.32 0.46 8.36
N GLN A 999 -16.15 -0.67 7.68
CA GLN A 999 -17.21 -1.67 7.48
C GLN A 999 -16.88 -2.89 8.34
N ARG A 1000 -17.44 -2.99 9.55
CA ARG A 1000 -17.12 -4.09 10.50
C ARG A 1000 -18.34 -4.53 11.31
N ALA A 1001 -18.26 -5.72 11.89
CA ALA A 1001 -19.23 -6.20 12.87
C ALA A 1001 -19.11 -5.43 14.21
N PRO A 1002 -20.20 -5.32 14.99
CA PRO A 1002 -20.22 -4.61 16.28
C PRO A 1002 -19.25 -5.21 17.31
N TYR A 1003 -18.71 -4.39 18.21
CA TYR A 1003 -17.93 -4.88 19.35
C TYR A 1003 -18.81 -5.71 20.31
N PRO A 1004 -18.28 -6.80 20.90
CA PRO A 1004 -19.00 -7.60 21.88
C PRO A 1004 -19.13 -6.86 23.23
N GLN A 1005 -20.11 -7.28 24.01
CA GLN A 1005 -20.49 -6.71 25.30
C GLN A 1005 -19.64 -7.26 26.45
N GLU A 1006 -19.64 -6.57 27.59
CA GLU A 1006 -18.77 -6.89 28.75
C GLU A 1006 -18.95 -8.31 29.31
N HIS A 1007 -20.17 -8.86 29.25
CA HIS A 1007 -20.46 -10.23 29.67
C HIS A 1007 -19.96 -11.32 28.69
N GLU A 1008 -19.60 -10.95 27.46
CA GLU A 1008 -19.07 -11.85 26.45
C GLU A 1008 -17.53 -12.05 26.59
N ILE A 1009 -16.89 -11.28 27.48
CA ILE A 1009 -15.41 -11.17 27.61
C ILE A 1009 -14.85 -12.02 28.77
N ASN A 1010 -15.70 -12.67 29.58
CA ASN A 1010 -15.36 -13.41 30.82
C ASN A 1010 -13.99 -14.12 30.82
N LEU A 1011 -12.94 -13.40 31.23
CA LEU A 1011 -11.66 -13.95 31.64
C LEU A 1011 -11.70 -14.07 33.17
N PRO A 1012 -11.44 -15.25 33.75
CA PRO A 1012 -11.37 -15.38 35.20
C PRO A 1012 -10.25 -14.49 35.74
N ARG A 1013 -10.54 -13.65 36.74
CA ARG A 1013 -9.56 -12.80 37.43
C ARG A 1013 -8.94 -13.48 38.65
N GLN A 1014 -9.48 -14.62 39.02
CA GLN A 1014 -9.06 -15.46 40.15
C GLN A 1014 -8.71 -16.85 39.63
N LYS A 1015 -7.82 -17.55 40.34
CA LYS A 1015 -7.46 -18.93 40.03
C LYS A 1015 -8.73 -19.81 40.03
N MET A 1016 -8.92 -20.63 38.99
CA MET A 1016 -10.00 -21.62 39.01
C MET A 1016 -9.71 -22.59 40.16
N ILE A 1017 -10.55 -22.58 41.20
CA ILE A 1017 -10.42 -23.48 42.33
C ILE A 1017 -10.64 -24.90 41.80
N GLN A 1018 -9.67 -25.78 42.04
CA GLN A 1018 -9.84 -27.21 41.80
C GLN A 1018 -10.99 -27.68 42.69
N ASN A 1019 -12.16 -27.95 42.10
CA ASN A 1019 -13.09 -28.87 42.73
C ASN A 1019 -12.42 -30.23 42.71
N THR A 1020 -11.89 -30.64 43.87
CA THR A 1020 -11.37 -31.98 44.17
C THR A 1020 -12.37 -33.06 43.81
#